data_AF-A0A7J3X9Q7-F1
#
_entry.id   AF-A0A7J3X9Q7-F1
#
_cell.length_a   1.000
_cell.length_b   1.000
_cell.length_c   1.000
_cell.angle_alpha   90.00
_cell.angle_beta   90.00
_cell.angle_gamma   90.00
#
_symmetry.space_group_name_H-M   'P 1'
#
loop_
_entity.id
_entity.type
_entity.pdbx_description
1 polymer ?
#
loop_
_entity_poly.entity_id
_entity_poly.type
_entity_poly.pdbx_seq_one_letter_code
_entity_poly.pdbx_strand_id
1 'polypeptide(L)'
;MMGVLCLLRCGSMSLRTTARSVALFLAFLVLATPLSTFHQSGYRGAEAEPEIDWMEMARAAWNYFQPGIGVSNRGLNYATISWHFFTDWDLGCYISAIIDAEILGLVPRDGPWGADDRIRRVLNFLATRPLHPSGVPYAIYNADTGQPGTSGPSNPSDAGRLLVALYRLKQHRPDLSSYIEAIVERNGFLKFASSVPNNGFYSYYYAHGYYLWGARTRQVVEAVNMLATLRKARTIDAYGVKLPFVEITMEPILHTVFELDPPDEFFYWADLVLQAQINRYKATGKPTAFTEGGHTSPPHYIYEWIVDIYSGRTFTVWNPSFSALSLVPVVYTKAAIGMHAIWGNNYTRMLVDYVSKTMTPNGFYEGVDETGRMIYQLTDKTNALIVNAARYVVQKAKPPVLSGPEVLEVYPGDSVTINILVNHSLRLPVTIGVTTSNPGVRVSAQPATGTTPLAAALSLEVSNSTKPGTYTVTLEVRLPPSQVVSRSLSVIVKPPGYTLRVRALNACGEPAANVTVGLGDLVATTSSDGVAIFRRVNGTYTLTAALGGVPVMDPQTVVVESDSEVVLRLRIYKVLIEAKTHKGVPAENVLLKAYVSGFLLSTARTNSSGKAILPGIPPGNVTVKAFTSDGRIELGSWTITVAGDVDVVDPEIVLPSLDGEELP
;
A
#
# COMPACT_ATOMS: atom_id res chain seq x y z
N MET A 1 -15.96 40.84 -69.84
CA MET A 1 -16.77 41.99 -70.31
C MET A 1 -16.96 42.91 -69.11
N MET A 2 -16.56 44.17 -69.28
CA MET A 2 -16.38 45.22 -68.26
C MET A 2 -17.69 45.81 -67.70
N GLY A 3 -17.59 46.49 -66.55
CA GLY A 3 -18.51 47.51 -66.03
C GLY A 3 -18.81 47.29 -64.54
N VAL A 4 -18.16 47.91 -63.54
CA VAL A 4 -17.90 49.33 -63.18
C VAL A 4 -19.14 50.12 -62.73
N LEU A 5 -19.14 50.55 -61.46
CA LEU A 5 -19.59 51.82 -60.80
C LEU A 5 -19.91 51.48 -59.32
N CYS A 6 -19.19 51.86 -58.26
CA CYS A 6 -18.62 53.13 -57.76
C CYS A 6 -19.65 54.21 -57.39
N LEU A 7 -19.77 54.51 -56.08
CA LEU A 7 -19.87 55.87 -55.54
C LEU A 7 -19.67 55.93 -54.01
N LEU A 8 -18.70 56.75 -53.60
CA LEU A 8 -18.35 57.17 -52.25
C LEU A 8 -19.35 58.21 -51.68
N ARG A 9 -19.43 58.31 -50.34
CA ARG A 9 -19.34 59.62 -49.66
C ARG A 9 -18.89 59.49 -48.20
N CYS A 10 -18.05 60.46 -47.83
CA CYS A 10 -17.30 60.63 -46.59
C CYS A 10 -17.85 61.86 -45.83
N GLY A 11 -17.61 61.93 -44.51
CA GLY A 11 -17.79 63.11 -43.64
C GLY A 11 -17.96 62.65 -42.18
N SER A 12 -17.02 62.75 -41.23
CA SER A 12 -16.13 63.81 -40.71
C SER A 12 -16.65 64.41 -39.39
N MET A 13 -15.80 64.28 -38.34
CA MET A 13 -15.65 65.14 -37.13
C MET A 13 -16.82 65.22 -36.12
N SER A 14 -16.64 65.52 -34.82
CA SER A 14 -15.55 65.54 -33.84
C SER A 14 -16.10 66.25 -32.58
N LEU A 15 -15.73 65.76 -31.39
CA LEU A 15 -15.64 66.45 -30.08
C LEU A 15 -16.87 67.17 -29.46
N ARG A 16 -17.20 66.85 -28.21
CA ARG A 16 -16.83 67.66 -27.02
C ARG A 16 -17.23 67.02 -25.68
N THR A 17 -16.28 67.17 -24.76
CA THR A 17 -16.23 66.92 -23.32
C THR A 17 -17.06 67.91 -22.49
N THR A 18 -17.50 67.47 -21.31
CA THR A 18 -17.62 68.33 -20.11
C THR A 18 -17.31 67.52 -18.85
N ALA A 19 -16.41 68.07 -18.03
CA ALA A 19 -15.93 67.59 -16.73
C ALA A 19 -16.21 68.65 -15.66
N ARG A 20 -16.19 68.26 -14.37
CA ARG A 20 -15.84 68.99 -13.11
C ARG A 20 -16.71 68.50 -11.93
N SER A 21 -16.26 68.33 -10.67
CA SER A 21 -15.05 68.71 -9.91
C SER A 21 -14.98 67.89 -8.58
N VAL A 22 -13.82 67.35 -8.18
CA VAL A 22 -12.82 67.83 -7.16
C VAL A 22 -13.21 67.66 -5.68
N ALA A 23 -12.41 66.88 -4.94
CA ALA A 23 -11.87 67.26 -3.62
C ALA A 23 -10.63 66.41 -3.26
N LEU A 24 -9.54 67.12 -2.97
CA LEU A 24 -8.20 66.63 -2.65
C LEU A 24 -8.00 66.74 -1.12
N PHE A 25 -7.37 65.76 -0.47
CA PHE A 25 -6.65 66.00 0.79
C PHE A 25 -5.35 65.19 0.79
N LEU A 26 -4.24 65.92 0.81
CA LEU A 26 -2.87 65.45 0.96
C LEU A 26 -2.43 65.86 2.37
N ALA A 27 -1.94 64.91 3.18
CA ALA A 27 -1.18 65.20 4.39
C ALA A 27 -0.03 64.19 4.52
N PHE A 28 1.16 64.76 4.77
CA PHE A 28 2.49 64.15 4.92
C PHE A 28 2.57 62.97 5.90
N LEU A 29 3.40 61.96 5.61
CA LEU A 29 4.53 61.60 6.50
C LEU A 29 5.54 60.62 5.86
N VAL A 30 6.80 61.05 5.99
CA VAL A 30 8.12 60.41 5.93
C VAL A 30 8.20 58.87 5.97
N LEU A 31 9.05 58.38 5.05
CA LEU A 31 9.72 57.08 4.94
C LEU A 31 9.96 56.33 6.28
N ALA A 32 9.32 55.17 6.41
CA ALA A 32 9.85 54.04 7.16
C ALA A 32 9.61 52.79 6.29
N THR A 33 10.69 52.20 5.78
CA THR A 33 10.65 50.90 5.09
C THR A 33 10.39 49.80 6.12
N PRO A 34 9.28 49.05 6.06
CA PRO A 34 9.22 47.77 6.74
C PRO A 34 9.89 46.72 5.84
N LEU A 35 10.76 45.95 6.48
CA LEU A 35 11.41 44.78 5.95
C LEU A 35 10.46 43.93 5.11
N SER A 36 11.01 43.41 4.01
CA SER A 36 10.49 42.31 3.23
C SER A 36 9.84 41.25 4.14
N THR A 37 8.52 41.24 4.19
CA THR A 37 7.80 40.04 4.55
C THR A 37 8.02 39.08 3.40
N PHE A 38 8.97 38.15 3.60
CA PHE A 38 8.93 36.87 2.90
C PHE A 38 7.52 36.30 3.14
N HIS A 39 6.63 36.48 2.18
CA HIS A 39 5.62 35.47 1.93
C HIS A 39 6.41 34.22 1.58
N GLN A 40 6.65 33.37 2.58
CA GLN A 40 6.70 31.94 2.32
C GLN A 40 5.38 31.64 1.60
N SER A 41 5.42 31.63 0.27
CA SER A 41 4.56 30.75 -0.49
C SER A 41 4.83 29.40 0.14
N GLY A 42 3.93 28.96 1.02
CA GLY A 42 3.90 27.58 1.42
C GLY A 42 3.94 26.82 0.12
N TYR A 43 5.03 26.09 -0.10
CA TYR A 43 4.99 24.95 -0.98
C TYR A 43 3.88 24.08 -0.39
N ARG A 44 2.64 24.27 -0.86
CA ARG A 44 1.71 23.17 -0.98
C ARG A 44 2.47 22.22 -1.89
N GLY A 45 3.18 21.27 -1.27
CA GLY A 45 3.56 20.07 -1.98
C GLY A 45 2.29 19.63 -2.68
N ALA A 46 2.35 19.46 -3.99
CA ALA A 46 1.31 18.74 -4.68
C ALA A 46 1.22 17.41 -3.93
N GLU A 47 0.16 17.22 -3.13
CA GLU A 47 -0.17 15.91 -2.63
C GLU A 47 -0.19 15.03 -3.87
N ALA A 48 0.68 14.02 -3.90
CA ALA A 48 0.66 13.05 -4.98
C ALA A 48 -0.78 12.57 -5.09
N GLU A 49 -1.39 12.72 -6.27
CA GLU A 49 -2.77 12.30 -6.49
C GLU A 49 -2.90 10.85 -6.00
N PRO A 50 -3.96 10.53 -5.24
CA PRO A 50 -4.09 9.21 -4.64
C PRO A 50 -4.01 8.16 -5.73
N GLU A 51 -3.16 7.15 -5.49
CA GLU A 51 -2.99 6.04 -6.39
C GLU A 51 -4.34 5.33 -6.67
N ILE A 52 -4.55 4.85 -7.89
CA ILE A 52 -5.77 4.12 -8.24
C ILE A 52 -5.79 2.79 -7.48
N ASP A 53 -6.84 2.60 -6.68
CA ASP A 53 -7.11 1.33 -6.02
C ASP A 53 -7.82 0.36 -6.99
N TRP A 54 -7.01 -0.42 -7.71
CA TRP A 54 -7.50 -1.41 -8.67
C TRP A 54 -8.38 -2.49 -8.02
N MET A 55 -8.15 -2.82 -6.75
CA MET A 55 -8.94 -3.84 -6.05
C MET A 55 -10.30 -3.30 -5.63
N GLU A 56 -10.38 -2.03 -5.23
CA GLU A 56 -11.65 -1.33 -5.00
C GLU A 56 -12.46 -1.22 -6.29
N MET A 57 -11.83 -0.78 -7.39
CA MET A 57 -12.49 -0.69 -8.70
C MET A 57 -13.01 -2.06 -9.16
N ALA A 58 -12.18 -3.10 -9.06
CA ALA A 58 -12.60 -4.45 -9.45
C ALA A 58 -13.75 -4.96 -8.58
N ARG A 59 -13.72 -4.71 -7.27
CA ARG A 59 -14.79 -5.09 -6.34
C ARG A 59 -16.09 -4.36 -6.65
N ALA A 60 -16.05 -3.05 -6.87
CA ALA A 60 -17.22 -2.27 -7.24
C ALA A 60 -17.80 -2.77 -8.57
N ALA A 61 -16.97 -3.00 -9.59
CA ALA A 61 -17.42 -3.53 -10.88
C ALA A 61 -18.03 -4.94 -10.75
N TRP A 62 -17.40 -5.82 -9.98
CA TRP A 62 -17.90 -7.17 -9.71
C TRP A 62 -19.26 -7.19 -9.01
N ASN A 63 -19.63 -6.13 -8.28
CA ASN A 63 -20.94 -6.03 -7.64
C ASN A 63 -22.11 -6.00 -8.65
N TYR A 64 -21.85 -5.64 -9.92
CA TYR A 64 -22.85 -5.81 -10.98
C TYR A 64 -23.32 -7.26 -11.07
N PHE A 65 -22.41 -8.22 -10.94
CA PHE A 65 -22.69 -9.64 -11.12
C PHE A 65 -23.26 -10.32 -9.87
N GLN A 66 -23.74 -9.57 -8.87
CA GLN A 66 -24.44 -10.19 -7.73
C GLN A 66 -25.84 -10.66 -8.14
N PRO A 67 -26.35 -11.76 -7.53
CA PRO A 67 -27.69 -12.26 -7.78
C PRO A 67 -28.75 -11.19 -7.49
N GLY A 68 -29.67 -10.97 -8.43
CA GLY A 68 -30.71 -9.94 -8.30
C GLY A 68 -30.29 -8.51 -8.68
N ILE A 69 -29.02 -8.30 -9.07
CA ILE A 69 -28.54 -7.05 -9.67
C ILE A 69 -28.41 -7.23 -11.18
N GLY A 70 -27.28 -7.78 -11.63
CA GLY A 70 -26.97 -8.01 -13.05
C GLY A 70 -27.00 -9.48 -13.46
N VAL A 71 -27.44 -10.39 -12.58
CA VAL A 71 -27.53 -11.83 -12.85
C VAL A 71 -28.86 -12.40 -12.35
N SER A 72 -29.51 -13.17 -13.22
CA SER A 72 -30.78 -13.85 -12.92
C SER A 72 -30.58 -15.03 -11.97
N ASN A 73 -31.66 -15.51 -11.34
CA ASN A 73 -31.62 -16.72 -10.51
C ASN A 73 -31.16 -17.99 -11.27
N ARG A 74 -31.21 -17.98 -12.61
CA ARG A 74 -30.67 -19.05 -13.45
C ARG A 74 -29.15 -19.01 -13.55
N GLY A 75 -28.51 -17.94 -13.11
CA GLY A 75 -27.07 -17.70 -13.24
C GLY A 75 -26.67 -17.13 -14.60
N LEU A 76 -27.58 -16.46 -15.30
CA LEU A 76 -27.32 -15.79 -16.58
C LEU A 76 -27.28 -14.28 -16.38
N ASN A 77 -26.31 -13.59 -16.98
CA ASN A 77 -26.19 -12.14 -16.83
C ASN A 77 -27.23 -11.38 -17.65
N TYR A 78 -27.59 -10.20 -17.16
CA TYR A 78 -28.32 -9.19 -17.92
C TYR A 78 -27.31 -8.35 -18.71
N ALA A 79 -27.60 -8.01 -19.97
CA ALA A 79 -26.79 -7.04 -20.70
C ALA A 79 -26.88 -5.65 -20.04
N THR A 80 -28.05 -5.30 -19.52
CA THR A 80 -28.28 -4.12 -18.67
C THR A 80 -29.28 -4.46 -17.57
N ILE A 81 -29.22 -3.79 -16.42
CA ILE A 81 -30.17 -4.05 -15.31
C ILE A 81 -31.64 -3.81 -15.66
N SER A 82 -31.93 -3.01 -16.70
CA SER A 82 -33.30 -2.70 -17.16
C SER A 82 -33.76 -3.60 -18.30
N TRP A 83 -32.87 -4.41 -18.87
CA TRP A 83 -33.15 -5.27 -20.01
C TRP A 83 -32.55 -6.65 -19.76
N HIS A 84 -33.38 -7.56 -19.25
CA HIS A 84 -32.99 -8.90 -18.79
C HIS A 84 -32.73 -9.90 -19.94
N PHE A 85 -32.20 -9.40 -21.04
CA PHE A 85 -31.78 -10.19 -22.19
C PHE A 85 -30.28 -10.07 -22.37
N PHE A 86 -29.71 -10.99 -23.13
CA PHE A 86 -28.28 -11.05 -23.41
C PHE A 86 -28.02 -11.77 -24.75
N THR A 87 -26.86 -11.45 -25.32
CA THR A 87 -26.27 -12.05 -26.53
C THR A 87 -25.14 -13.01 -26.14
N ASP A 88 -24.56 -13.71 -27.11
CA ASP A 88 -23.35 -14.50 -26.85
C ASP A 88 -22.14 -13.61 -26.52
N TRP A 89 -22.12 -12.34 -26.94
CA TRP A 89 -21.10 -11.37 -26.53
C TRP A 89 -21.15 -11.12 -25.02
N ASP A 90 -22.35 -10.84 -24.52
CA ASP A 90 -22.63 -10.58 -23.10
C ASP A 90 -22.24 -11.79 -22.23
N LEU A 91 -22.58 -12.99 -22.69
CA LEU A 91 -22.23 -14.22 -21.98
C LEU A 91 -20.71 -14.44 -21.96
N GLY A 92 -20.01 -14.09 -23.04
CA GLY A 92 -18.55 -14.10 -23.10
C GLY A 92 -17.90 -13.12 -22.13
N CYS A 93 -18.47 -11.92 -21.99
CA CYS A 93 -18.05 -10.94 -20.96
C CYS A 93 -18.24 -11.49 -19.55
N TYR A 94 -19.37 -12.12 -19.26
CA TYR A 94 -19.63 -12.66 -17.93
C TYR A 94 -18.72 -13.85 -17.56
N ILE A 95 -18.49 -14.80 -18.48
CA ILE A 95 -17.53 -15.89 -18.25
C ILE A 95 -16.13 -15.32 -17.96
N SER A 96 -15.70 -14.35 -18.76
CA SER A 96 -14.42 -13.67 -18.60
C SER A 96 -14.31 -12.93 -17.26
N ALA A 97 -15.39 -12.28 -16.82
CA ALA A 97 -15.46 -11.61 -15.53
C ALA A 97 -15.42 -12.60 -14.35
N ILE A 98 -16.08 -13.76 -14.44
CA ILE A 98 -16.02 -14.80 -13.40
C ILE A 98 -14.58 -15.29 -13.20
N ILE A 99 -13.89 -15.62 -14.31
CA ILE A 99 -12.50 -16.08 -14.28
C ILE A 99 -11.62 -15.02 -13.61
N ASP A 100 -11.73 -13.76 -14.04
CA ASP A 100 -10.86 -12.69 -13.56
C ASP A 100 -11.19 -12.29 -12.12
N ALA A 101 -12.46 -12.32 -11.71
CA ALA A 101 -12.85 -12.08 -10.32
C ALA A 101 -12.34 -13.18 -9.38
N GLU A 102 -12.33 -14.44 -9.80
CA GLU A 102 -11.76 -15.54 -9.02
C GLU A 102 -10.24 -15.38 -8.88
N ILE A 103 -9.56 -15.08 -10.00
CA ILE A 103 -8.12 -14.81 -10.04
C ILE A 103 -7.75 -13.67 -9.08
N LEU A 104 -8.57 -12.63 -9.00
CA LEU A 104 -8.40 -11.51 -8.07
C LEU A 104 -8.84 -11.80 -6.62
N GLY A 105 -9.46 -12.95 -6.35
CA GLY A 105 -9.99 -13.31 -5.02
C GLY A 105 -11.27 -12.55 -4.62
N LEU A 106 -12.01 -11.99 -5.59
CA LEU A 106 -13.28 -11.27 -5.39
C LEU A 106 -14.47 -12.22 -5.24
N VAL A 107 -14.34 -13.45 -5.77
CA VAL A 107 -15.32 -14.52 -5.64
C VAL A 107 -14.59 -15.81 -5.24
N PRO A 108 -15.07 -16.57 -4.26
CA PRO A 108 -14.50 -17.88 -3.95
C PRO A 108 -14.74 -18.84 -5.12
N ARG A 109 -13.84 -19.81 -5.27
CA ARG A 109 -14.00 -20.87 -6.27
C ARG A 109 -15.28 -21.69 -6.03
N ASP A 110 -15.42 -22.19 -4.81
CA ASP A 110 -16.48 -23.11 -4.40
C ASP A 110 -17.66 -22.40 -3.73
N GLY A 111 -18.75 -23.14 -3.53
CA GLY A 111 -19.94 -22.71 -2.80
C GLY A 111 -21.05 -22.09 -3.66
N PRO A 112 -22.24 -21.86 -3.07
CA PRO A 112 -23.35 -21.21 -3.78
C PRO A 112 -22.92 -19.84 -4.31
N TRP A 113 -23.13 -19.58 -5.60
CA TRP A 113 -22.67 -18.35 -6.27
C TRP A 113 -21.15 -18.12 -6.26
N GLY A 114 -20.35 -19.12 -5.91
CA GLY A 114 -18.92 -19.17 -6.22
C GLY A 114 -18.67 -19.27 -7.73
N ALA A 115 -17.40 -19.19 -8.13
CA ALA A 115 -17.01 -19.24 -9.54
C ALA A 115 -17.53 -20.52 -10.23
N ASP A 116 -17.34 -21.69 -9.62
CA ASP A 116 -17.72 -22.98 -10.20
C ASP A 116 -19.24 -23.15 -10.30
N ASP A 117 -20.02 -22.65 -9.33
CA ASP A 117 -21.49 -22.67 -9.43
C ASP A 117 -22.01 -21.78 -10.57
N ARG A 118 -21.43 -20.59 -10.73
CA ARG A 118 -21.77 -19.66 -11.82
C ARG A 118 -21.42 -20.24 -13.19
N ILE A 119 -20.21 -20.79 -13.33
CA ILE A 119 -19.76 -21.46 -14.56
C ILE A 119 -20.69 -22.62 -14.89
N ARG A 120 -20.99 -23.49 -13.93
CA ARG A 120 -21.89 -24.64 -14.13
C ARG A 120 -23.27 -24.22 -14.62
N ARG A 121 -23.84 -23.14 -14.09
CA ARG A 121 -25.13 -22.59 -14.54
C ARG A 121 -25.08 -22.12 -16.00
N VAL A 122 -24.03 -21.39 -16.37
CA VAL A 122 -23.81 -20.93 -17.75
C VAL A 122 -23.62 -22.11 -18.71
N LEU A 123 -22.78 -23.08 -18.36
CA LEU A 123 -22.53 -24.27 -19.20
C LEU A 123 -23.79 -25.14 -19.33
N ASN A 124 -24.58 -25.32 -18.25
CA ASN A 124 -25.85 -26.02 -18.31
C ASN A 124 -26.86 -25.33 -19.25
N PHE A 125 -26.91 -24.00 -19.24
CA PHE A 125 -27.69 -23.24 -20.21
C PHE A 125 -27.19 -23.50 -21.63
N LEU A 126 -25.89 -23.38 -21.90
CA LEU A 126 -25.34 -23.61 -23.23
C LEU A 126 -25.56 -25.05 -23.74
N ALA A 127 -25.56 -26.04 -22.85
CA ALA A 127 -25.84 -27.43 -23.18
C ALA A 127 -27.32 -27.68 -23.57
N THR A 128 -28.25 -26.86 -23.07
CA THR A 128 -29.70 -27.11 -23.18
C THR A 128 -30.48 -26.04 -23.92
N ARG A 129 -29.89 -24.87 -24.19
CA ARG A 129 -30.60 -23.71 -24.77
C ARG A 129 -31.24 -24.05 -26.13
N PRO A 130 -32.44 -23.50 -26.44
CA PRO A 130 -33.01 -23.63 -27.76
C PRO A 130 -32.07 -23.06 -28.84
N LEU A 131 -31.97 -23.74 -29.98
CA LEU A 131 -31.22 -23.27 -31.14
C LEU A 131 -32.17 -22.84 -32.25
N HIS A 132 -31.70 -21.92 -33.09
CA HIS A 132 -32.39 -21.55 -34.32
C HIS A 132 -32.44 -22.77 -35.27
N PRO A 133 -33.48 -22.93 -36.13
CA PRO A 133 -33.59 -24.06 -37.06
C PRO A 133 -32.39 -24.30 -37.97
N SER A 134 -31.54 -23.30 -38.21
CA SER A 134 -30.27 -23.46 -38.93
C SER A 134 -29.16 -24.18 -38.12
N GLY A 135 -29.46 -24.57 -36.87
CA GLY A 135 -28.54 -25.29 -36.00
C GLY A 135 -27.39 -24.43 -35.49
N VAL A 136 -27.68 -23.16 -35.17
CA VAL A 136 -26.83 -22.18 -34.50
C VAL A 136 -27.67 -21.44 -33.43
N PRO A 137 -27.07 -20.63 -32.54
CA PRO A 137 -27.81 -19.91 -31.50
C PRO A 137 -28.75 -18.86 -32.08
N TYR A 138 -29.78 -18.47 -31.31
CA TYR A 138 -30.54 -17.24 -31.57
C TYR A 138 -29.70 -16.01 -31.22
N ALA A 139 -30.02 -14.86 -31.82
CA ALA A 139 -29.28 -13.62 -31.56
C ALA A 139 -29.36 -13.19 -30.09
N ILE A 140 -30.52 -13.34 -29.46
CA ILE A 140 -30.78 -12.88 -28.10
C ILE A 140 -31.52 -13.95 -27.31
N TYR A 141 -31.16 -14.11 -26.03
CA TYR A 141 -31.88 -14.94 -25.06
C TYR A 141 -32.33 -14.11 -23.87
N ASN A 142 -33.45 -14.50 -23.26
CA ASN A 142 -33.91 -13.94 -21.99
C ASN A 142 -33.18 -14.63 -20.83
N ALA A 143 -32.52 -13.87 -19.95
CA ALA A 143 -31.73 -14.40 -18.84
C ALA A 143 -32.56 -15.07 -17.74
N ASP A 144 -33.82 -14.65 -17.56
CA ASP A 144 -34.71 -15.18 -16.52
C ASP A 144 -35.36 -16.51 -16.95
N THR A 145 -35.61 -16.71 -18.25
CA THR A 145 -36.29 -17.91 -18.76
C THR A 145 -35.38 -18.86 -19.55
N GLY A 146 -34.27 -18.37 -20.08
CA GLY A 146 -33.40 -19.08 -21.02
C GLY A 146 -34.00 -19.27 -22.42
N GLN A 147 -35.14 -18.62 -22.72
CA GLN A 147 -35.81 -18.73 -24.01
C GLN A 147 -35.30 -17.67 -25.02
N PRO A 148 -35.42 -17.93 -26.33
CA PRO A 148 -35.08 -16.95 -27.36
C PRO A 148 -35.88 -15.66 -27.21
N GLY A 149 -35.21 -14.51 -27.29
CA GLY A 149 -35.82 -13.18 -27.35
C GLY A 149 -36.05 -12.66 -28.76
N THR A 150 -35.51 -13.36 -29.77
CA THR A 150 -35.59 -13.02 -31.20
C THR A 150 -35.93 -14.24 -32.03
N SER A 151 -36.40 -14.02 -33.26
CA SER A 151 -36.60 -15.08 -34.25
C SER A 151 -35.36 -15.40 -35.08
N GLY A 152 -34.41 -14.47 -35.20
CA GLY A 152 -33.21 -14.62 -36.05
C GLY A 152 -32.04 -15.34 -35.39
N PRO A 153 -31.11 -15.90 -36.19
CA PRO A 153 -29.88 -16.50 -35.68
C PRO A 153 -28.91 -15.45 -35.15
N SER A 154 -27.97 -15.90 -34.32
CA SER A 154 -26.81 -15.11 -33.88
C SER A 154 -25.86 -14.78 -35.03
N ASN A 155 -24.81 -14.04 -34.74
CA ASN A 155 -23.85 -13.52 -35.71
C ASN A 155 -22.41 -13.99 -35.38
N PRO A 156 -21.46 -13.81 -36.32
CA PRO A 156 -20.07 -14.22 -36.11
C PRO A 156 -19.33 -13.47 -35.00
N SER A 157 -19.67 -12.20 -34.70
CA SER A 157 -18.96 -11.46 -33.66
C SER A 157 -19.30 -11.97 -32.27
N ASP A 158 -20.58 -12.20 -31.98
CA ASP A 158 -21.04 -12.65 -30.66
C ASP A 158 -20.57 -14.07 -30.38
N ALA A 159 -20.66 -14.96 -31.38
CA ALA A 159 -20.15 -16.32 -31.28
C ALA A 159 -18.62 -16.34 -31.11
N GLY A 160 -17.86 -15.51 -31.85
CA GLY A 160 -16.41 -15.43 -31.71
C GLY A 160 -15.97 -14.92 -30.32
N ARG A 161 -16.64 -13.89 -29.77
CA ARG A 161 -16.41 -13.40 -28.39
C ARG A 161 -16.64 -14.50 -27.35
N LEU A 162 -17.73 -15.26 -27.47
CA LEU A 162 -18.02 -16.37 -26.57
C LEU A 162 -16.99 -17.50 -26.71
N LEU A 163 -16.53 -17.80 -27.93
CA LEU A 163 -15.50 -18.80 -28.18
C LEU A 163 -14.16 -18.43 -27.51
N VAL A 164 -13.77 -17.15 -27.52
CA VAL A 164 -12.60 -16.67 -26.75
C VAL A 164 -12.79 -16.95 -25.27
N ALA A 165 -13.94 -16.58 -24.70
CA ALA A 165 -14.22 -16.78 -23.28
C ALA A 165 -14.27 -18.27 -22.88
N LEU A 166 -14.87 -19.13 -23.71
CA LEU A 166 -14.91 -20.58 -23.49
C LEU A 166 -13.53 -21.22 -23.61
N TYR A 167 -12.68 -20.72 -24.51
CA TYR A 167 -11.29 -21.18 -24.59
C TYR A 167 -10.51 -20.79 -23.33
N ARG A 168 -10.65 -19.55 -22.86
CA ARG A 168 -10.08 -19.10 -21.58
C ARG A 168 -10.57 -19.96 -20.41
N LEU A 169 -11.87 -20.25 -20.37
CA LEU A 169 -12.46 -21.12 -19.36
C LEU A 169 -11.88 -22.53 -19.41
N LYS A 170 -11.72 -23.11 -20.60
CA LYS A 170 -11.08 -24.42 -20.79
C LYS A 170 -9.65 -24.44 -20.25
N GLN A 171 -8.87 -23.37 -20.43
CA GLN A 171 -7.52 -23.26 -19.84
C GLN A 171 -7.57 -23.13 -18.32
N HIS A 172 -8.52 -22.37 -17.79
CA HIS A 172 -8.68 -22.11 -16.34
C HIS A 172 -9.35 -23.27 -15.57
N ARG A 173 -10.07 -24.14 -16.27
CA ARG A 173 -10.73 -25.36 -15.78
C ARG A 173 -10.46 -26.54 -16.72
N PRO A 174 -9.23 -27.10 -16.70
CA PRO A 174 -8.89 -28.23 -17.57
C PRO A 174 -9.78 -29.46 -17.35
N ASP A 175 -10.31 -29.63 -16.14
CA ASP A 175 -11.27 -30.67 -15.76
C ASP A 175 -12.61 -30.58 -16.51
N LEU A 176 -13.00 -29.40 -17.00
CA LEU A 176 -14.21 -29.19 -17.79
C LEU A 176 -13.98 -29.27 -19.30
N SER A 177 -12.75 -29.54 -19.77
CA SER A 177 -12.37 -29.42 -21.19
C SER A 177 -13.28 -30.17 -22.14
N SER A 178 -13.50 -31.48 -21.91
CA SER A 178 -14.35 -32.31 -22.79
C SER A 178 -15.80 -31.83 -22.82
N TYR A 179 -16.30 -31.29 -21.70
CA TYR A 179 -17.66 -30.77 -21.62
C TYR A 179 -17.80 -29.44 -22.38
N ILE A 180 -16.81 -28.55 -22.26
CA ILE A 180 -16.78 -27.28 -23.01
C ILE A 180 -16.67 -27.56 -24.52
N GLU A 181 -15.86 -28.55 -24.93
CA GLU A 181 -15.77 -28.99 -26.33
C GLU A 181 -17.11 -29.47 -26.88
N ALA A 182 -17.81 -30.32 -26.15
CA ALA A 182 -19.15 -30.79 -26.52
C ALA A 182 -20.16 -29.63 -26.60
N ILE A 183 -20.07 -28.65 -25.71
CA ILE A 183 -20.89 -27.43 -25.75
C ILE A 183 -20.62 -26.63 -27.02
N VAL A 184 -19.35 -26.43 -27.39
CA VAL A 184 -18.98 -25.67 -28.60
C VAL A 184 -19.51 -26.35 -29.85
N GLU A 185 -19.36 -27.67 -29.96
CA GLU A 185 -19.87 -28.46 -31.07
C GLU A 185 -21.41 -28.38 -31.15
N ARG A 186 -22.10 -28.65 -30.04
CA ARG A 186 -23.57 -28.67 -29.96
C ARG A 186 -24.20 -27.34 -30.39
N ASN A 187 -23.56 -26.22 -30.07
CA ASN A 187 -24.07 -24.90 -30.39
C ASN A 187 -23.74 -24.45 -31.83
N GLY A 188 -22.99 -25.26 -32.59
CA GLY A 188 -22.74 -25.01 -34.01
C GLY A 188 -21.94 -23.73 -34.28
N PHE A 189 -21.17 -23.22 -33.30
CA PHE A 189 -20.49 -21.92 -33.42
C PHE A 189 -19.60 -21.85 -34.66
N LEU A 190 -18.85 -22.92 -34.97
CA LEU A 190 -17.91 -22.93 -36.09
C LEU A 190 -18.58 -22.78 -37.46
N LYS A 191 -19.92 -22.95 -37.57
CA LYS A 191 -20.67 -22.66 -38.81
C LYS A 191 -20.58 -21.19 -39.22
N PHE A 192 -20.33 -20.27 -38.29
CA PHE A 192 -20.15 -18.85 -38.57
C PHE A 192 -18.76 -18.50 -39.15
N ALA A 193 -17.79 -19.41 -39.11
CA ALA A 193 -16.41 -19.13 -39.48
C ALA A 193 -16.25 -18.63 -40.93
N SER A 194 -17.11 -19.07 -41.85
CA SER A 194 -17.07 -18.62 -43.25
C SER A 194 -17.69 -17.23 -43.48
N SER A 195 -18.31 -16.65 -42.45
CA SER A 195 -18.97 -15.33 -42.50
C SER A 195 -18.26 -14.29 -41.63
N VAL A 196 -17.08 -14.62 -41.08
CA VAL A 196 -16.26 -13.71 -40.28
C VAL A 196 -15.83 -12.51 -41.14
N PRO A 197 -16.17 -11.27 -40.76
CA PRO A 197 -15.65 -10.08 -41.42
C PRO A 197 -14.14 -9.94 -41.22
N ASN A 198 -13.48 -9.10 -42.02
CA ASN A 198 -12.04 -8.81 -41.93
C ASN A 198 -11.75 -7.29 -41.88
N ASN A 199 -12.63 -6.53 -41.22
CA ASN A 199 -12.71 -5.08 -41.34
C ASN A 199 -11.81 -4.30 -40.37
N GLY A 200 -11.16 -4.93 -39.40
CA GLY A 200 -10.34 -4.23 -38.41
C GLY A 200 -10.21 -4.97 -37.08
N PHE A 201 -9.99 -4.21 -36.00
CA PHE A 201 -9.66 -4.78 -34.68
C PHE A 201 -10.77 -5.67 -34.11
N TYR A 202 -12.03 -5.36 -34.39
CA TYR A 202 -13.16 -6.26 -34.07
C TYR A 202 -12.96 -7.63 -34.66
N SER A 203 -12.76 -7.67 -35.99
CA SER A 203 -12.56 -8.89 -36.75
C SER A 203 -11.38 -9.69 -36.23
N TYR A 204 -10.25 -9.02 -35.96
CA TYR A 204 -9.10 -9.67 -35.36
C TYR A 204 -9.45 -10.36 -34.05
N TYR A 205 -10.10 -9.65 -33.12
CA TYR A 205 -10.41 -10.18 -31.80
C TYR A 205 -11.36 -11.38 -31.84
N TYR A 206 -12.55 -11.27 -32.45
CA TYR A 206 -13.50 -12.39 -32.44
C TYR A 206 -13.10 -13.52 -33.40
N ALA A 207 -12.29 -13.27 -34.44
CA ALA A 207 -11.73 -14.32 -35.29
C ALA A 207 -10.77 -15.24 -34.52
N HIS A 208 -10.06 -14.73 -33.51
CA HIS A 208 -9.24 -15.56 -32.63
C HIS A 208 -10.09 -16.61 -31.91
N GLY A 209 -11.32 -16.28 -31.53
CA GLY A 209 -12.28 -17.26 -31.02
C GLY A 209 -12.40 -18.46 -31.95
N TYR A 210 -12.71 -18.27 -33.22
CA TYR A 210 -12.79 -19.38 -34.18
C TYR A 210 -11.46 -20.10 -34.37
N TYR A 211 -10.35 -19.36 -34.46
CA TYR A 211 -9.03 -19.91 -34.69
C TYR A 211 -8.56 -20.83 -33.55
N LEU A 212 -8.80 -20.45 -32.30
CA LEU A 212 -8.49 -21.22 -31.09
C LEU A 212 -9.23 -22.56 -31.06
N TRP A 213 -10.39 -22.64 -31.72
CA TRP A 213 -11.22 -23.83 -31.85
C TRP A 213 -11.03 -24.57 -33.18
N GLY A 214 -9.91 -24.32 -33.88
CA GLY A 214 -9.49 -25.10 -35.05
C GLY A 214 -10.11 -24.67 -36.38
N ALA A 215 -10.92 -23.61 -36.43
CA ALA A 215 -11.41 -23.10 -37.71
C ALA A 215 -10.26 -22.51 -38.54
N ARG A 216 -10.20 -22.87 -39.82
CA ARG A 216 -9.18 -22.44 -40.79
C ARG A 216 -9.80 -21.96 -42.11
N THR A 217 -11.02 -21.42 -42.05
CA THR A 217 -11.63 -20.77 -43.23
C THR A 217 -10.77 -19.58 -43.67
N ARG A 218 -10.85 -19.24 -44.96
CA ARG A 218 -10.12 -18.09 -45.51
C ARG A 218 -10.37 -16.81 -44.70
N GLN A 219 -11.63 -16.56 -44.35
CA GLN A 219 -12.08 -15.41 -43.58
C GLN A 219 -11.41 -15.33 -42.20
N VAL A 220 -11.41 -16.44 -41.44
CA VAL A 220 -10.76 -16.51 -40.13
C VAL A 220 -9.26 -16.27 -40.27
N VAL A 221 -8.62 -16.96 -41.23
CA VAL A 221 -7.16 -16.84 -41.44
C VAL A 221 -6.76 -15.43 -41.84
N GLU A 222 -7.52 -14.76 -42.71
CA GLU A 222 -7.28 -13.36 -43.08
C GLU A 222 -7.45 -12.42 -41.88
N ALA A 223 -8.50 -12.60 -41.07
CA ALA A 223 -8.79 -11.76 -39.91
C ALA A 223 -7.76 -11.91 -38.78
N VAL A 224 -7.31 -13.13 -38.44
CA VAL A 224 -6.26 -13.31 -37.42
C VAL A 224 -4.89 -12.81 -37.90
N ASN A 225 -4.65 -12.77 -39.21
CA ASN A 225 -3.43 -12.20 -39.80
C ASN A 225 -3.55 -10.71 -40.12
N MET A 226 -4.54 -10.00 -39.55
CA MET A 226 -4.78 -8.57 -39.80
C MET A 226 -3.54 -7.71 -39.60
N LEU A 227 -2.66 -7.98 -38.63
CA LEU A 227 -1.46 -7.16 -38.40
C LEU A 227 -0.58 -7.03 -39.66
N ALA A 228 -0.44 -8.13 -40.42
CA ALA A 228 0.29 -8.13 -41.69
C ALA A 228 -0.39 -7.28 -42.78
N THR A 229 -1.71 -7.08 -42.69
CA THR A 229 -2.48 -6.25 -43.63
C THR A 229 -2.49 -4.78 -43.22
N LEU A 230 -2.44 -4.46 -41.91
CA LEU A 230 -2.43 -3.07 -41.42
C LEU A 230 -1.26 -2.26 -41.99
N ARG A 231 -0.05 -2.84 -42.07
CA ARG A 231 1.12 -2.15 -42.65
C ARG A 231 0.96 -1.76 -44.12
N LYS A 232 0.11 -2.49 -44.86
CA LYS A 232 -0.13 -2.29 -46.29
C LYS A 232 -1.43 -1.52 -46.57
N ALA A 233 -2.25 -1.30 -45.54
CA ALA A 233 -3.50 -0.60 -45.68
C ALA A 233 -3.25 0.86 -46.08
N ARG A 234 -4.18 1.42 -46.87
CA ARG A 234 -4.28 2.87 -47.02
C ARG A 234 -4.38 3.49 -45.63
N THR A 235 -3.72 4.63 -45.41
CA THR A 235 -3.83 5.34 -44.13
C THR A 235 -4.80 6.51 -44.21
N ILE A 236 -5.30 6.92 -43.06
CA ILE A 236 -6.10 8.12 -42.85
C ILE A 236 -5.49 8.97 -41.74
N ASP A 237 -5.61 10.29 -41.84
CA ASP A 237 -5.17 11.19 -40.78
C ASP A 237 -6.19 11.23 -39.64
N ALA A 238 -5.75 10.93 -38.43
CA ALA A 238 -6.53 11.02 -37.21
C ALA A 238 -5.80 11.95 -36.24
N TYR A 239 -6.08 13.26 -36.34
CA TYR A 239 -5.43 14.31 -35.55
C TYR A 239 -3.89 14.22 -35.61
N GLY A 240 -3.34 14.14 -36.83
CA GLY A 240 -1.89 14.09 -37.08
C GLY A 240 -1.24 12.72 -36.89
N VAL A 241 -2.00 11.68 -36.51
CA VAL A 241 -1.54 10.29 -36.51
C VAL A 241 -2.03 9.60 -37.78
N LYS A 242 -1.14 8.92 -38.50
CA LYS A 242 -1.51 8.09 -39.66
C LYS A 242 -1.97 6.72 -39.18
N LEU A 243 -3.29 6.51 -39.15
CA LEU A 243 -3.90 5.23 -38.79
C LEU A 243 -4.24 4.43 -40.05
N PRO A 244 -4.22 3.09 -40.00
CA PRO A 244 -4.68 2.25 -41.09
C PRO A 244 -6.19 2.47 -41.29
N PHE A 245 -6.64 2.48 -42.55
CA PHE A 245 -8.03 2.67 -42.92
C PHE A 245 -8.82 1.36 -42.76
N VAL A 246 -9.08 1.03 -41.50
CA VAL A 246 -9.85 -0.13 -41.03
C VAL A 246 -10.81 0.34 -39.93
N GLU A 247 -11.78 -0.48 -39.53
CA GLU A 247 -12.65 -0.21 -38.39
C GLU A 247 -11.84 -0.16 -37.09
N ILE A 248 -11.87 0.99 -36.40
CA ILE A 248 -11.17 1.19 -35.13
C ILE A 248 -12.11 1.79 -34.08
N THR A 249 -12.32 1.03 -33.00
CA THR A 249 -12.82 1.44 -31.69
C THR A 249 -11.88 0.88 -30.62
N MET A 250 -11.93 1.41 -29.39
CA MET A 250 -11.01 0.99 -28.33
C MET A 250 -11.35 -0.39 -27.72
N GLU A 251 -12.62 -0.76 -27.58
CA GLU A 251 -13.04 -2.03 -26.94
C GLU A 251 -12.39 -3.31 -27.49
N PRO A 252 -12.35 -3.58 -28.81
CA PRO A 252 -11.69 -4.80 -29.32
C PRO A 252 -10.17 -4.80 -29.09
N ILE A 253 -9.53 -3.63 -28.98
CA ILE A 253 -8.11 -3.51 -28.61
C ILE A 253 -7.93 -3.93 -27.15
N LEU A 254 -8.76 -3.40 -26.25
CA LEU A 254 -8.74 -3.71 -24.83
C LEU A 254 -8.99 -5.21 -24.59
N HIS A 255 -10.03 -5.77 -25.20
CA HIS A 255 -10.31 -7.20 -25.10
C HIS A 255 -9.15 -8.05 -25.59
N THR A 256 -8.54 -7.71 -26.73
CA THR A 256 -7.38 -8.44 -27.24
C THR A 256 -6.24 -8.44 -26.23
N VAL A 257 -5.86 -7.28 -25.70
CA VAL A 257 -4.75 -7.15 -24.74
C VAL A 257 -5.04 -7.92 -23.45
N PHE A 258 -6.27 -7.86 -22.94
CA PHE A 258 -6.60 -8.51 -21.68
C PHE A 258 -6.81 -10.03 -21.80
N GLU A 259 -7.20 -10.52 -22.98
CA GLU A 259 -7.70 -11.90 -23.12
C GLU A 259 -6.86 -12.80 -24.02
N LEU A 260 -6.05 -12.26 -24.93
CA LEU A 260 -5.39 -13.03 -26.01
C LEU A 260 -3.86 -12.94 -26.03
N ASP A 261 -3.23 -12.22 -25.10
CA ASP A 261 -1.77 -12.01 -25.03
C ASP A 261 -1.13 -11.69 -26.40
N PRO A 262 -1.50 -10.55 -27.02
CA PRO A 262 -1.14 -10.25 -28.39
C PRO A 262 0.37 -9.93 -28.53
N PRO A 263 0.95 -10.08 -29.74
CA PRO A 263 2.36 -9.78 -29.97
C PRO A 263 2.66 -8.28 -29.85
N ASP A 264 3.94 -7.91 -29.66
CA ASP A 264 4.41 -6.51 -29.57
C ASP A 264 3.95 -5.62 -30.74
N GLU A 265 3.83 -6.17 -31.95
CA GLU A 265 3.31 -5.45 -33.10
C GLU A 265 1.86 -4.95 -32.89
N PHE A 266 1.04 -5.68 -32.14
CA PHE A 266 -0.30 -5.23 -31.79
C PHE A 266 -0.25 -3.98 -30.91
N PHE A 267 0.66 -3.95 -29.93
CA PHE A 267 0.86 -2.79 -29.04
C PHE A 267 1.31 -1.56 -29.82
N TYR A 268 2.19 -1.70 -30.83
CA TYR A 268 2.54 -0.59 -31.72
C TYR A 268 1.30 0.08 -32.35
N TRP A 269 0.34 -0.70 -32.83
CA TRP A 269 -0.89 -0.14 -33.40
C TRP A 269 -1.81 0.45 -32.33
N ALA A 270 -1.95 -0.23 -31.18
CA ALA A 270 -2.72 0.26 -30.06
C ALA A 270 -2.20 1.61 -29.54
N ASP A 271 -0.88 1.79 -29.48
CA ASP A 271 -0.21 3.04 -29.09
C ASP A 271 -0.57 4.18 -30.05
N LEU A 272 -0.57 3.93 -31.36
CA LEU A 272 -0.97 4.93 -32.35
C LEU A 272 -2.45 5.32 -32.20
N VAL A 273 -3.32 4.34 -31.92
CA VAL A 273 -4.75 4.60 -31.67
C VAL A 273 -4.91 5.47 -30.42
N LEU A 274 -4.24 5.16 -29.31
CA LEU A 274 -4.24 6.02 -28.12
C LEU A 274 -3.71 7.42 -28.44
N GLN A 275 -2.61 7.52 -29.18
CA GLN A 275 -1.99 8.80 -29.53
C GLN A 275 -2.94 9.70 -30.34
N ALA A 276 -3.74 9.13 -31.25
CA ALA A 276 -4.75 9.88 -31.99
C ALA A 276 -5.81 10.49 -31.06
N GLN A 277 -6.24 9.73 -30.04
CA GLN A 277 -7.18 10.22 -29.03
C GLN A 277 -6.56 11.32 -28.15
N ILE A 278 -5.30 11.16 -27.73
CA ILE A 278 -4.54 12.20 -27.01
C ILE A 278 -4.44 13.48 -27.84
N ASN A 279 -4.16 13.37 -29.14
CA ASN A 279 -4.05 14.53 -30.02
C ASN A 279 -5.39 15.23 -30.21
N ARG A 280 -6.50 14.48 -30.30
CA ARG A 280 -7.85 15.06 -30.30
C ARG A 280 -8.11 15.82 -29.00
N TYR A 281 -7.79 15.25 -27.84
CA TYR A 281 -7.93 15.97 -26.57
C TYR A 281 -7.12 17.27 -26.56
N LYS A 282 -5.85 17.23 -26.98
CA LYS A 282 -5.00 18.44 -27.07
C LYS A 282 -5.56 19.51 -28.01
N ALA A 283 -6.14 19.10 -29.13
CA ALA A 283 -6.67 20.01 -30.14
C ALA A 283 -8.02 20.63 -29.73
N THR A 284 -8.84 19.91 -28.96
CA THR A 284 -10.25 20.28 -28.70
C THR A 284 -10.54 20.63 -27.25
N GLY A 285 -9.66 20.26 -26.32
CA GLY A 285 -9.89 20.33 -24.87
C GLY A 285 -10.90 19.30 -24.34
N LYS A 286 -11.47 18.43 -25.20
CA LYS A 286 -12.53 17.49 -24.83
C LYS A 286 -11.97 16.12 -24.45
N PRO A 287 -12.24 15.59 -23.25
CA PRO A 287 -11.79 14.25 -22.86
C PRO A 287 -12.23 13.21 -23.89
N THR A 288 -11.31 12.35 -24.35
CA THR A 288 -11.55 11.44 -25.50
C THR A 288 -11.25 9.99 -25.13
N ALA A 289 -12.28 9.14 -25.16
CA ALA A 289 -12.17 7.69 -24.99
C ALA A 289 -13.15 6.95 -25.93
N PHE A 290 -13.03 7.23 -27.22
CA PHE A 290 -13.91 6.73 -28.28
C PHE A 290 -13.93 5.20 -28.30
N THR A 291 -15.13 4.65 -28.10
CA THR A 291 -15.39 3.22 -28.18
C THR A 291 -16.82 2.94 -28.64
N GLU A 292 -17.62 2.25 -27.85
CA GLU A 292 -19.03 1.97 -28.08
C GLU A 292 -19.71 1.71 -26.74
N GLY A 293 -21.04 1.79 -26.70
CA GLY A 293 -21.78 1.33 -25.55
C GLY A 293 -23.18 1.89 -25.45
N GLY A 294 -23.80 1.62 -24.31
CA GLY A 294 -25.15 2.04 -23.98
C GLY A 294 -25.30 3.57 -23.92
N HIS A 295 -26.52 4.03 -24.16
CA HIS A 295 -26.88 5.44 -24.03
C HIS A 295 -28.26 5.58 -23.39
N THR A 296 -28.46 6.59 -22.53
CA THR A 296 -29.74 6.75 -21.82
C THR A 296 -30.88 7.22 -22.72
N SER A 297 -30.55 7.91 -23.81
CA SER A 297 -31.51 8.35 -24.83
C SER A 297 -31.41 7.52 -26.10
N PRO A 298 -32.48 7.43 -26.92
CA PRO A 298 -32.41 6.83 -28.25
C PRO A 298 -31.19 7.32 -29.03
N PRO A 299 -30.45 6.44 -29.73
CA PRO A 299 -30.79 5.04 -30.06
C PRO A 299 -30.47 3.98 -28.98
N HIS A 300 -30.19 4.39 -27.73
CA HIS A 300 -29.85 3.52 -26.60
C HIS A 300 -28.54 2.72 -26.69
N TYR A 301 -27.86 2.76 -27.83
CA TYR A 301 -26.52 2.27 -28.04
C TYR A 301 -25.84 3.06 -29.15
N ILE A 302 -24.59 3.47 -28.99
CA ILE A 302 -23.86 4.23 -30.02
C ILE A 302 -22.46 3.63 -30.25
N TYR A 303 -21.97 3.82 -31.46
CA TYR A 303 -20.60 3.49 -31.86
C TYR A 303 -19.83 4.78 -32.08
N GLU A 304 -18.66 4.90 -31.44
CA GLU A 304 -17.75 6.03 -31.56
C GLU A 304 -16.49 5.58 -32.29
N TRP A 305 -16.54 5.69 -33.61
CA TRP A 305 -15.46 5.26 -34.49
C TRP A 305 -14.29 6.23 -34.43
N ILE A 306 -13.11 5.74 -34.08
CA ILE A 306 -11.84 6.45 -34.24
C ILE A 306 -11.51 6.52 -35.72
N VAL A 307 -11.69 5.41 -36.44
CA VAL A 307 -11.67 5.35 -37.91
C VAL A 307 -12.97 4.70 -38.39
N ASP A 308 -13.69 5.43 -39.23
CA ASP A 308 -14.93 5.03 -39.88
C ASP A 308 -14.66 4.75 -41.37
N ILE A 309 -14.73 3.48 -41.74
CA ILE A 309 -14.49 3.03 -43.12
C ILE A 309 -15.67 3.32 -44.06
N TYR A 310 -16.87 3.56 -43.54
CA TYR A 310 -18.09 3.75 -44.30
C TYR A 310 -18.19 5.17 -44.85
N SER A 311 -17.83 6.18 -44.05
CA SER A 311 -17.81 7.57 -44.52
C SER A 311 -16.43 8.10 -44.87
N GLY A 312 -15.36 7.36 -44.56
CA GLY A 312 -14.00 7.81 -44.82
C GLY A 312 -13.51 8.89 -43.86
N ARG A 313 -14.11 8.97 -42.66
CA ARG A 313 -13.84 10.01 -41.64
C ARG A 313 -13.27 9.39 -40.37
N THR A 314 -12.80 10.25 -39.47
CA THR A 314 -12.28 9.88 -38.14
C THR A 314 -13.09 10.56 -37.05
N PHE A 315 -13.22 9.91 -35.89
CA PHE A 315 -13.95 10.43 -34.73
C PHE A 315 -15.42 10.76 -35.05
N THR A 316 -16.17 9.74 -35.47
CA THR A 316 -17.60 9.85 -35.81
C THR A 316 -18.48 9.02 -34.88
N VAL A 317 -19.69 9.50 -34.59
CA VAL A 317 -20.68 8.78 -33.77
C VAL A 317 -21.78 8.21 -34.65
N TRP A 318 -22.13 6.93 -34.46
CA TRP A 318 -23.07 6.20 -35.29
C TRP A 318 -24.10 5.45 -34.44
N ASN A 319 -25.32 5.27 -34.96
CA ASN A 319 -26.31 4.37 -34.37
C ASN A 319 -26.09 2.91 -34.81
N PRO A 320 -26.78 1.92 -34.20
CA PRO A 320 -26.65 0.50 -34.58
C PRO A 320 -27.19 0.17 -35.98
N SER A 321 -27.98 1.07 -36.58
CA SER A 321 -28.43 0.98 -37.98
C SER A 321 -27.42 1.59 -38.96
N PHE A 322 -26.16 1.77 -38.52
CA PHE A 322 -25.06 2.29 -39.30
C PHE A 322 -25.36 3.65 -39.96
N SER A 323 -25.94 4.57 -39.20
CA SER A 323 -26.17 5.95 -39.62
C SER A 323 -25.45 6.92 -38.70
N ALA A 324 -24.78 7.90 -39.29
CA ALA A 324 -24.07 8.94 -38.54
C ALA A 324 -25.04 9.78 -37.69
N LEU A 325 -24.60 10.11 -36.47
CA LEU A 325 -25.33 10.90 -35.49
C LEU A 325 -24.55 12.18 -35.16
N SER A 326 -25.29 13.21 -34.75
CA SER A 326 -24.73 14.44 -34.17
C SER A 326 -24.96 14.44 -32.66
N LEU A 327 -24.37 13.47 -31.94
CA LEU A 327 -24.45 13.36 -30.50
C LEU A 327 -23.15 13.79 -29.80
N VAL A 328 -23.34 14.32 -28.60
CA VAL A 328 -22.49 14.14 -27.40
C VAL A 328 -21.56 12.92 -27.37
N PRO A 329 -20.26 12.92 -27.72
CA PRO A 329 -19.47 11.73 -27.47
C PRO A 329 -19.36 11.41 -25.97
N VAL A 330 -19.24 10.12 -25.66
CA VAL A 330 -19.20 9.56 -24.32
C VAL A 330 -17.79 9.08 -23.99
N VAL A 331 -17.26 9.57 -22.87
CA VAL A 331 -16.07 8.99 -22.25
C VAL A 331 -16.53 7.75 -21.47
N TYR A 332 -16.54 6.61 -22.16
CA TYR A 332 -16.97 5.35 -21.57
C TYR A 332 -16.02 4.92 -20.45
N THR A 333 -16.59 4.56 -19.29
CA THR A 333 -15.83 4.20 -18.09
C THR A 333 -14.87 3.05 -18.36
N LYS A 334 -15.36 2.02 -19.06
CA LYS A 334 -14.60 0.83 -19.45
C LYS A 334 -13.38 1.16 -20.32
N ALA A 335 -13.52 2.11 -21.24
CA ALA A 335 -12.42 2.53 -22.10
C ALA A 335 -11.41 3.39 -21.34
N ALA A 336 -11.88 4.35 -20.53
CA ALA A 336 -11.00 5.17 -19.70
C ALA A 336 -10.12 4.32 -18.76
N ILE A 337 -10.75 3.42 -18.00
CA ILE A 337 -10.05 2.52 -17.06
C ILE A 337 -9.19 1.51 -17.82
N GLY A 338 -9.70 0.89 -18.88
CA GLY A 338 -8.95 -0.07 -19.68
C GLY A 338 -7.70 0.54 -20.34
N MET A 339 -7.79 1.76 -20.86
CA MET A 339 -6.62 2.48 -21.37
C MET A 339 -5.62 2.78 -20.25
N HIS A 340 -6.08 3.19 -19.07
CA HIS A 340 -5.15 3.43 -17.97
C HIS A 340 -4.42 2.15 -17.52
N ALA A 341 -5.11 1.00 -17.52
CA ALA A 341 -4.51 -0.29 -17.20
C ALA A 341 -3.35 -0.68 -18.14
N ILE A 342 -3.43 -0.31 -19.42
CA ILE A 342 -2.40 -0.64 -20.41
C ILE A 342 -1.26 0.38 -20.38
N TRP A 343 -1.58 1.68 -20.36
CA TRP A 343 -0.60 2.74 -20.65
C TRP A 343 -0.14 3.55 -19.44
N GLY A 344 -0.90 3.61 -18.34
CA GLY A 344 -0.47 4.23 -17.09
C GLY A 344 0.17 5.63 -17.19
N ASN A 345 -0.41 6.56 -17.98
CA ASN A 345 0.14 7.90 -18.21
C ASN A 345 -0.81 9.02 -17.74
N ASN A 346 -0.32 10.27 -17.73
CA ASN A 346 -1.08 11.42 -17.23
C ASN A 346 -2.44 11.62 -17.94
N TYR A 347 -2.51 11.31 -19.24
CA TYR A 347 -3.76 11.46 -19.99
C TYR A 347 -4.78 10.39 -19.59
N THR A 348 -4.36 9.12 -19.55
CA THR A 348 -5.26 8.04 -19.15
C THR A 348 -5.65 8.15 -17.68
N ARG A 349 -4.76 8.70 -16.82
CA ARG A 349 -5.10 9.04 -15.44
C ARG A 349 -6.21 10.09 -15.37
N MET A 350 -6.08 11.20 -16.10
CA MET A 350 -7.13 12.24 -16.19
C MET A 350 -8.47 11.66 -16.64
N LEU A 351 -8.48 10.72 -17.59
CA LEU A 351 -9.71 10.05 -18.01
C LEU A 351 -10.34 9.21 -16.89
N VAL A 352 -9.53 8.49 -16.11
CA VAL A 352 -10.02 7.74 -14.95
C VAL A 352 -10.62 8.68 -13.91
N ASP A 353 -9.94 9.79 -13.61
CA ASP A 353 -10.47 10.78 -12.67
C ASP A 353 -11.78 11.41 -13.18
N TYR A 354 -11.87 11.67 -14.49
CA TYR A 354 -13.08 12.19 -15.15
C TYR A 354 -14.29 11.26 -15.01
N VAL A 355 -14.06 9.94 -15.09
CA VAL A 355 -15.12 8.92 -14.96
C VAL A 355 -15.27 8.39 -13.54
N SER A 356 -14.44 8.78 -12.57
CA SER A 356 -14.47 8.23 -11.19
C SER A 356 -15.86 8.28 -10.54
N LYS A 357 -16.62 9.34 -10.84
CA LYS A 357 -18.02 9.54 -10.40
C LYS A 357 -19.03 8.52 -10.94
N THR A 358 -18.64 7.64 -11.86
CA THR A 358 -19.49 6.56 -12.38
C THR A 358 -19.52 5.34 -11.47
N MET A 359 -18.62 5.26 -10.48
CA MET A 359 -18.62 4.19 -9.47
C MET A 359 -19.86 4.24 -8.58
N THR A 360 -20.50 3.10 -8.38
CA THR A 360 -21.66 2.91 -7.50
C THR A 360 -21.46 1.66 -6.63
N PRO A 361 -22.29 1.45 -5.59
CA PRO A 361 -22.28 0.19 -4.85
C PRO A 361 -22.57 -1.06 -5.70
N ASN A 362 -23.26 -0.91 -6.84
CA ASN A 362 -23.75 -1.99 -7.70
C ASN A 362 -22.94 -2.15 -9.01
N GLY A 363 -21.81 -1.47 -9.16
CA GLY A 363 -21.07 -1.41 -10.42
C GLY A 363 -20.76 0.01 -10.87
N PHE A 364 -20.23 0.12 -12.07
CA PHE A 364 -19.96 1.38 -12.73
C PHE A 364 -21.04 1.69 -13.77
N TYR A 365 -21.48 2.95 -13.78
CA TYR A 365 -22.26 3.49 -14.88
C TYR A 365 -21.42 3.59 -16.15
N GLU A 366 -22.12 3.59 -17.28
CA GLU A 366 -21.56 3.43 -18.62
C GLU A 366 -20.48 4.46 -18.98
N GLY A 367 -20.64 5.71 -18.55
CA GLY A 367 -19.65 6.75 -18.81
C GLY A 367 -20.09 8.16 -18.45
N VAL A 368 -19.28 9.13 -18.89
CA VAL A 368 -19.51 10.57 -18.76
C VAL A 368 -19.31 11.20 -20.13
N ASP A 369 -20.27 11.97 -20.64
CA ASP A 369 -20.12 12.65 -21.92
C ASP A 369 -19.06 13.75 -21.91
N GLU A 370 -18.63 14.25 -23.07
CA GLU A 370 -17.62 15.32 -23.18
C GLU A 370 -18.03 16.65 -22.51
N THR A 371 -19.29 16.80 -22.09
CA THR A 371 -19.78 17.98 -21.34
C THR A 371 -19.90 17.75 -19.84
N GLY A 372 -19.56 16.55 -19.37
CA GLY A 372 -19.58 16.17 -17.96
C GLY A 372 -20.88 15.52 -17.51
N ARG A 373 -21.83 15.21 -18.41
CA ARG A 373 -23.10 14.57 -18.04
C ARG A 373 -22.92 13.06 -17.89
N MET A 374 -23.56 12.50 -16.88
CA MET A 374 -23.52 11.07 -16.58
C MET A 374 -24.42 10.27 -17.51
N ILE A 375 -23.93 9.12 -17.98
CA ILE A 375 -24.73 8.11 -18.67
C ILE A 375 -25.15 7.05 -17.65
N TYR A 376 -26.32 7.27 -17.01
CA TYR A 376 -26.86 6.42 -15.94
C TYR A 376 -27.37 5.06 -16.43
N GLN A 377 -26.46 4.19 -16.85
CA GLN A 377 -26.77 2.83 -17.25
C GLN A 377 -25.72 1.88 -16.70
N LEU A 378 -26.15 0.83 -16.00
CA LEU A 378 -25.28 -0.26 -15.56
C LEU A 378 -25.33 -1.36 -16.61
N THR A 379 -24.17 -1.73 -17.15
CA THR A 379 -24.03 -2.77 -18.19
C THR A 379 -23.02 -3.82 -17.77
N ASP A 380 -23.21 -5.03 -18.28
CA ASP A 380 -22.25 -6.11 -18.09
C ASP A 380 -20.90 -5.82 -18.76
N LYS A 381 -20.90 -5.25 -19.97
CA LYS A 381 -19.68 -4.91 -20.73
C LYS A 381 -18.79 -3.96 -19.94
N THR A 382 -19.38 -2.90 -19.37
CA THR A 382 -18.60 -1.92 -18.60
C THR A 382 -17.97 -2.57 -17.39
N ASN A 383 -18.76 -3.33 -16.63
CA ASN A 383 -18.30 -3.93 -15.39
C ASN A 383 -17.34 -5.10 -15.62
N ALA A 384 -17.58 -5.94 -16.62
CA ALA A 384 -16.68 -7.04 -16.99
C ALA A 384 -15.31 -6.53 -17.42
N LEU A 385 -15.26 -5.51 -18.28
CA LEU A 385 -13.99 -5.00 -18.80
C LEU A 385 -13.14 -4.32 -17.70
N ILE A 386 -13.77 -3.68 -16.71
CA ILE A 386 -13.07 -3.12 -15.54
C ILE A 386 -12.44 -4.24 -14.69
N VAL A 387 -13.16 -5.35 -14.48
CA VAL A 387 -12.58 -6.53 -13.80
C VAL A 387 -11.41 -7.10 -14.60
N ASN A 388 -11.51 -7.16 -15.93
CA ASN A 388 -10.41 -7.61 -16.79
C ASN A 388 -9.19 -6.70 -16.68
N ALA A 389 -9.40 -5.38 -16.71
CA ALA A 389 -8.36 -4.36 -16.59
C ALA A 389 -7.61 -4.48 -15.25
N ALA A 390 -8.33 -4.62 -14.14
CA ALA A 390 -7.73 -4.81 -12.82
C ALA A 390 -6.89 -6.10 -12.74
N ARG A 391 -7.41 -7.22 -13.27
CA ARG A 391 -6.65 -8.48 -13.32
C ARG A 391 -5.37 -8.33 -14.13
N TYR A 392 -5.44 -7.67 -15.28
CA TYR A 392 -4.27 -7.40 -16.12
C TYR A 392 -3.19 -6.59 -15.38
N VAL A 393 -3.58 -5.53 -14.67
CA VAL A 393 -2.65 -4.68 -13.91
C VAL A 393 -2.00 -5.45 -12.76
N VAL A 394 -2.80 -6.19 -11.98
CA VAL A 394 -2.30 -6.97 -10.84
C VAL A 394 -1.37 -8.09 -11.32
N GLN A 395 -1.67 -8.73 -12.44
CA GLN A 395 -0.81 -9.78 -13.02
C GLN A 395 0.53 -9.25 -13.54
N LYS A 396 0.57 -8.02 -14.06
CA LYS A 396 1.82 -7.38 -14.53
C LYS A 396 2.60 -6.64 -13.45
N ALA A 397 2.05 -6.47 -12.25
CA ALA A 397 2.72 -5.80 -11.15
C ALA A 397 3.96 -6.59 -10.69
N LYS A 398 4.97 -5.86 -10.20
CA LYS A 398 6.18 -6.47 -9.63
C LYS A 398 5.82 -7.24 -8.36
N PRO A 399 6.53 -8.33 -8.03
CA PRO A 399 6.33 -9.04 -6.77
C PRO A 399 6.44 -8.13 -5.54
N PRO A 400 5.77 -8.45 -4.43
CA PRO A 400 5.88 -7.69 -3.19
C PRO A 400 7.31 -7.76 -2.63
N VAL A 401 7.67 -6.75 -1.86
CA VAL A 401 8.91 -6.70 -1.09
C VAL A 401 8.57 -6.96 0.37
N LEU A 402 9.14 -8.02 0.94
CA LEU A 402 9.05 -8.33 2.38
C LEU A 402 10.31 -7.86 3.10
N SER A 403 10.19 -6.87 3.97
CA SER A 403 11.28 -6.31 4.78
C SER A 403 11.18 -6.72 6.25
N GLY A 404 12.33 -6.81 6.92
CA GLY A 404 12.48 -7.27 8.31
C GLY A 404 13.89 -7.82 8.57
N PRO A 405 14.24 -8.23 9.78
CA PRO A 405 15.54 -8.84 10.07
C PRO A 405 15.70 -10.20 9.38
N GLU A 406 16.94 -10.59 9.06
CA GLU A 406 17.29 -11.90 8.50
C GLU A 406 17.75 -12.89 9.56
N VAL A 407 18.37 -12.36 10.62
CA VAL A 407 18.90 -13.12 11.74
C VAL A 407 18.36 -12.51 13.03
N LEU A 408 17.93 -13.37 13.96
CA LEU A 408 17.51 -12.99 15.29
C LEU A 408 18.19 -13.91 16.32
N GLU A 409 18.92 -13.32 17.26
CA GLU A 409 19.51 -14.07 18.38
C GLU A 409 18.60 -14.02 19.61
N VAL A 410 18.32 -15.18 20.19
CA VAL A 410 17.41 -15.37 21.33
C VAL A 410 17.94 -16.43 22.29
N TYR A 411 17.36 -16.52 23.47
CA TYR A 411 17.65 -17.52 24.49
C TYR A 411 16.40 -18.36 24.79
N PRO A 412 16.55 -19.58 25.33
CA PRO A 412 15.41 -20.34 25.86
C PRO A 412 14.64 -19.51 26.89
N GLY A 413 13.31 -19.46 26.73
CA GLY A 413 12.41 -18.65 27.57
C GLY A 413 12.12 -17.25 27.04
N ASP A 414 12.75 -16.82 25.94
CA ASP A 414 12.52 -15.48 25.39
C ASP A 414 11.14 -15.32 24.75
N SER A 415 10.61 -14.10 24.88
CA SER A 415 9.49 -13.59 24.09
C SER A 415 9.95 -12.29 23.42
N VAL A 416 9.98 -12.28 22.09
CA VAL A 416 10.50 -11.17 21.29
C VAL A 416 9.48 -10.78 20.24
N THR A 417 9.33 -9.48 19.99
CA THR A 417 8.51 -8.98 18.88
C THR A 417 9.39 -8.19 17.92
N ILE A 418 9.30 -8.52 16.63
CA ILE A 418 9.99 -7.81 15.55
C ILE A 418 8.97 -7.26 14.55
N ASN A 419 9.27 -6.12 13.94
CA ASN A 419 8.41 -5.55 12.90
C ASN A 419 8.83 -6.07 11.52
N ILE A 420 7.84 -6.45 10.72
CA ILE A 420 7.99 -6.76 9.30
C ILE A 420 7.11 -5.81 8.49
N LEU A 421 7.52 -5.55 7.25
CA LEU A 421 6.78 -4.72 6.31
C LEU A 421 6.59 -5.50 5.01
N VAL A 422 5.34 -5.74 4.62
CA VAL A 422 5.02 -6.18 3.27
C VAL A 422 4.69 -4.94 2.44
N ASN A 423 5.55 -4.61 1.50
CA ASN A 423 5.35 -3.50 0.59
C ASN A 423 5.04 -4.00 -0.82
N HIS A 424 4.22 -3.28 -1.56
CA HIS A 424 3.88 -3.58 -2.95
C HIS A 424 3.48 -2.29 -3.64
N SER A 425 3.69 -2.19 -4.96
CA SER A 425 3.37 -0.95 -5.69
C SER A 425 1.87 -0.67 -5.70
N LEU A 426 1.04 -1.70 -5.78
CA LEU A 426 -0.42 -1.59 -5.69
C LEU A 426 -0.92 -1.87 -4.27
N ARG A 427 -2.10 -1.35 -3.94
CA ARG A 427 -2.89 -1.73 -2.75
C ARG A 427 -3.59 -3.07 -2.97
N LEU A 428 -3.00 -4.14 -2.47
CA LEU A 428 -3.50 -5.50 -2.62
C LEU A 428 -3.83 -6.11 -1.26
N PRO A 429 -4.90 -6.94 -1.17
CA PRO A 429 -5.12 -7.74 0.02
C PRO A 429 -3.96 -8.73 0.19
N VAL A 430 -3.51 -8.91 1.43
CA VAL A 430 -2.37 -9.75 1.77
C VAL A 430 -2.68 -10.62 2.98
N THR A 431 -2.19 -11.85 2.95
CA THR A 431 -2.19 -12.78 4.08
C THR A 431 -0.76 -13.24 4.38
N ILE A 432 -0.38 -13.22 5.65
CA ILE A 432 0.92 -13.63 6.17
C ILE A 432 0.74 -14.98 6.88
N GLY A 433 1.32 -16.03 6.31
CA GLY A 433 1.52 -17.32 6.96
C GLY A 433 2.90 -17.38 7.61
N VAL A 434 3.00 -18.11 8.73
CA VAL A 434 4.28 -18.33 9.40
C VAL A 434 4.42 -19.81 9.76
N THR A 435 5.58 -20.38 9.47
CA THR A 435 5.94 -21.76 9.83
C THR A 435 7.32 -21.79 10.46
N THR A 436 7.59 -22.80 11.29
CA THR A 436 8.84 -22.95 12.04
C THR A 436 9.38 -24.36 11.83
N SER A 437 10.70 -24.49 11.75
CA SER A 437 11.37 -25.80 11.69
C SER A 437 11.46 -26.49 13.06
N ASN A 438 11.11 -25.82 14.16
CA ASN A 438 11.19 -26.36 15.52
C ASN A 438 9.96 -25.98 16.37
N PRO A 439 9.25 -26.96 16.98
CA PRO A 439 8.07 -26.68 17.81
C PRO A 439 8.36 -25.91 19.10
N GLY A 440 9.63 -25.86 19.54
CA GLY A 440 10.09 -25.03 20.66
C GLY A 440 10.12 -23.53 20.36
N VAL A 441 10.05 -23.13 19.09
CA VAL A 441 9.95 -21.72 18.66
C VAL A 441 8.55 -21.50 18.09
N ARG A 442 7.67 -20.84 18.86
CA ARG A 442 6.33 -20.46 18.40
C ARG A 442 6.38 -19.08 17.80
N VAL A 443 5.68 -18.87 16.69
CA VAL A 443 5.66 -17.59 15.98
C VAL A 443 4.25 -17.26 15.51
N SER A 444 3.87 -16.00 15.62
CA SER A 444 2.62 -15.45 15.08
C SER A 444 2.84 -14.06 14.51
N ALA A 445 2.02 -13.67 13.52
CA ALA A 445 2.03 -12.34 12.93
C ALA A 445 0.73 -11.59 13.28
N GLN A 446 0.84 -10.30 13.61
CA GLN A 446 -0.30 -9.43 13.93
C GLN A 446 -0.14 -8.03 13.30
N PRO A 447 -1.05 -7.60 12.40
CA PRO A 447 -2.12 -8.40 11.80
C PRO A 447 -1.56 -9.43 10.80
N ALA A 448 -2.20 -10.61 10.75
CA ALA A 448 -1.87 -11.65 9.76
C ALA A 448 -2.52 -11.38 8.39
N THR A 449 -3.51 -10.49 8.31
CA THR A 449 -4.18 -10.09 7.07
C THR A 449 -4.34 -8.58 7.00
N GLY A 450 -4.35 -8.03 5.80
CA GLY A 450 -4.49 -6.58 5.61
C GLY A 450 -4.39 -6.18 4.15
N THR A 451 -3.99 -4.93 3.90
CA THR A 451 -3.70 -4.41 2.56
C THR A 451 -2.30 -3.84 2.51
N THR A 452 -1.62 -3.94 1.36
CA THR A 452 -0.29 -3.36 1.19
C THR A 452 -0.34 -1.83 1.09
N PRO A 453 0.64 -1.11 1.66
CA PRO A 453 1.70 -1.62 2.53
C PRO A 453 1.17 -2.09 3.90
N LEU A 454 1.58 -3.29 4.31
CA LEU A 454 1.17 -3.89 5.59
C LEU A 454 2.36 -3.97 6.54
N ALA A 455 2.33 -3.17 7.61
CA ALA A 455 3.21 -3.36 8.75
C ALA A 455 2.60 -4.40 9.70
N ALA A 456 3.37 -5.41 10.06
CA ALA A 456 2.94 -6.45 11.01
C ALA A 456 4.03 -6.70 12.06
N ALA A 457 3.58 -7.00 13.29
CA ALA A 457 4.42 -7.45 14.38
C ALA A 457 4.51 -8.99 14.35
N LEU A 458 5.72 -9.52 14.27
CA LEU A 458 6.00 -10.94 14.41
C LEU A 458 6.42 -11.22 15.85
N SER A 459 5.56 -11.92 16.61
CA SER A 459 5.84 -12.32 17.99
C SER A 459 6.41 -13.74 18.00
N LEU A 460 7.59 -13.90 18.60
CA LEU A 460 8.30 -15.16 18.77
C LEU A 460 8.36 -15.52 20.26
N GLU A 461 8.01 -16.76 20.58
CA GLU A 461 8.17 -17.33 21.92
C GLU A 461 9.07 -18.57 21.84
N VAL A 462 10.14 -18.60 22.64
CA VAL A 462 11.09 -19.70 22.71
C VAL A 462 10.86 -20.47 24.00
N SER A 463 10.49 -21.75 23.91
CA SER A 463 10.33 -22.61 25.09
C SER A 463 11.65 -22.73 25.86
N ASN A 464 11.58 -22.80 27.20
CA ASN A 464 12.72 -23.07 28.07
C ASN A 464 13.45 -24.37 27.74
N SER A 465 12.77 -25.36 27.15
CA SER A 465 13.34 -26.64 26.75
C SER A 465 14.01 -26.64 25.36
N THR A 466 13.96 -25.51 24.65
CA THR A 466 14.52 -25.40 23.30
C THR A 466 16.04 -25.51 23.37
N LYS A 467 16.61 -26.44 22.60
CA LYS A 467 18.06 -26.63 22.56
C LYS A 467 18.73 -25.44 21.87
N PRO A 468 19.99 -25.12 22.21
CA PRO A 468 20.77 -24.17 21.43
C PRO A 468 20.95 -24.67 19.99
N GLY A 469 20.89 -23.75 19.04
CA GLY A 469 20.96 -24.08 17.62
C GLY A 469 20.39 -22.97 16.74
N THR A 470 20.45 -23.18 15.43
CA THR A 470 19.82 -22.29 14.45
C THR A 470 18.55 -22.93 13.93
N TYR A 471 17.44 -22.22 14.05
CA TYR A 471 16.13 -22.64 13.57
C TYR A 471 15.65 -21.69 12.48
N THR A 472 14.88 -22.22 11.54
CA THR A 472 14.34 -21.43 10.43
C THR A 472 12.87 -21.15 10.70
N VAL A 473 12.51 -19.87 10.67
CA VAL A 473 11.13 -19.40 10.61
C VAL A 473 10.88 -18.95 9.18
N THR A 474 9.92 -19.57 8.51
CA THR A 474 9.52 -19.21 7.14
C THR A 474 8.28 -18.33 7.21
N LEU A 475 8.42 -17.10 6.74
CA LEU A 475 7.33 -16.17 6.47
C LEU A 475 6.86 -16.41 5.05
N GLU A 476 5.57 -16.62 4.87
CA GLU A 476 4.94 -16.82 3.56
C GLU A 476 3.87 -15.75 3.35
N VAL A 477 4.06 -14.89 2.35
CA VAL A 477 3.15 -13.80 2.03
C VAL A 477 2.38 -14.19 0.78
N ARG A 478 1.04 -14.16 0.86
CA ARG A 478 0.13 -14.48 -0.24
C ARG A 478 -0.64 -13.23 -0.68
N LEU A 479 -0.61 -12.94 -1.99
CA LEU A 479 -1.38 -11.86 -2.63
C LEU A 479 -2.09 -12.39 -3.90
N PRO A 480 -3.19 -11.77 -4.36
CA PRO A 480 -3.73 -12.03 -5.68
C PRO A 480 -2.72 -11.69 -6.80
N PRO A 481 -2.68 -12.42 -7.93
CA PRO A 481 -3.49 -13.57 -8.29
C PRO A 481 -2.75 -14.87 -7.96
N SER A 482 -2.55 -15.15 -6.67
CA SER A 482 -1.74 -16.26 -6.14
C SER A 482 -0.23 -16.04 -6.21
N GLN A 483 0.23 -14.78 -6.12
CA GLN A 483 1.64 -14.51 -5.85
C GLN A 483 1.96 -14.97 -4.43
N VAL A 484 2.95 -15.86 -4.30
CA VAL A 484 3.47 -16.30 -3.01
C VAL A 484 4.94 -15.91 -2.93
N VAL A 485 5.29 -15.10 -1.93
CA VAL A 485 6.67 -14.73 -1.64
C VAL A 485 7.02 -15.25 -0.26
N SER A 486 8.08 -16.04 -0.19
CA SER A 486 8.56 -16.60 1.06
C SER A 486 9.91 -16.01 1.45
N ARG A 487 10.10 -15.78 2.75
CA ARG A 487 11.38 -15.33 3.31
C ARG A 487 11.69 -16.11 4.58
N SER A 488 12.96 -16.49 4.73
CA SER A 488 13.45 -17.17 5.92
C SER A 488 14.03 -16.17 6.91
N LEU A 489 13.69 -16.34 8.18
CA LEU A 489 14.32 -15.72 9.34
C LEU A 489 15.11 -16.80 10.09
N SER A 490 16.41 -16.60 10.24
CA SER A 490 17.28 -17.47 11.04
C SER A 490 17.21 -17.07 12.51
N VAL A 491 16.58 -17.91 13.33
CA VAL A 491 16.49 -17.74 14.79
C VAL A 491 17.60 -18.54 15.44
N ILE A 492 18.61 -17.86 15.96
CA ILE A 492 19.75 -18.45 16.66
C ILE A 492 19.42 -18.50 18.15
N VAL A 493 19.08 -19.68 18.66
CA VAL A 493 18.91 -19.94 20.08
C VAL A 493 20.29 -20.14 20.69
N LYS A 494 20.77 -19.15 21.44
CA LYS A 494 22.02 -19.22 22.18
C LYS A 494 21.87 -20.14 23.40
N PRO A 495 22.98 -20.70 23.92
CA PRO A 495 22.96 -21.33 25.24
C PRO A 495 22.33 -20.37 26.28
N PRO A 496 21.49 -20.86 27.20
CA PRO A 496 20.77 -20.02 28.18
C PRO A 496 21.69 -19.13 29.03
N GLY A 497 23.00 -19.40 29.01
CA GLY A 497 24.00 -18.72 29.81
C GLY A 497 23.74 -18.95 31.29
N TYR A 498 24.56 -18.31 32.12
CA TYR A 498 24.47 -18.43 33.56
C TYR A 498 24.11 -17.09 34.19
N THR A 499 23.64 -17.14 35.42
CA THR A 499 23.43 -15.98 36.27
C THR A 499 24.67 -15.76 37.13
N LEU A 500 25.35 -14.65 36.92
CA LEU A 500 26.38 -14.16 37.83
C LEU A 500 25.75 -13.15 38.79
N ARG A 501 25.68 -13.52 40.07
CA ARG A 501 25.31 -12.63 41.15
C ARG A 501 26.57 -11.99 41.73
N VAL A 502 26.66 -10.67 41.71
CA VAL A 502 27.79 -9.95 42.30
C VAL A 502 27.33 -9.32 43.60
N ARG A 503 27.89 -9.79 44.73
CA ARG A 503 27.65 -9.23 46.06
C ARG A 503 28.77 -8.27 46.41
N ALA A 504 28.49 -6.99 46.33
CA ALA A 504 29.39 -5.91 46.72
C ALA A 504 29.29 -5.65 48.23
N LEU A 505 30.41 -5.79 48.93
CA LEU A 505 30.58 -5.42 50.32
C LEU A 505 31.53 -4.23 50.44
N ASN A 506 31.24 -3.30 51.34
CA ASN A 506 32.14 -2.23 51.71
C ASN A 506 33.35 -2.78 52.52
N ALA A 507 34.29 -1.91 52.87
CA ALA A 507 35.50 -2.31 53.59
C ALA A 507 35.20 -2.92 54.98
N CYS A 508 34.07 -2.53 55.59
CA CYS A 508 33.57 -3.08 56.86
C CYS A 508 32.82 -4.41 56.70
N GLY A 509 32.64 -4.93 55.48
CA GLY A 509 31.90 -6.16 55.20
C GLY A 509 30.38 -6.02 55.13
N GLU A 510 29.85 -4.79 55.11
CA GLU A 510 28.41 -4.53 54.97
C GLU A 510 28.04 -4.35 53.48
N PRO A 511 26.78 -4.57 53.08
CA PRO A 511 26.35 -4.37 51.70
C PRO A 511 26.61 -2.96 51.15
N ALA A 512 27.21 -2.88 49.96
CA ALA A 512 27.48 -1.62 49.27
C ALA A 512 26.47 -1.35 48.15
N ALA A 513 25.51 -0.46 48.40
CA ALA A 513 24.48 -0.04 47.46
C ALA A 513 24.98 1.02 46.47
N ASN A 514 24.28 1.17 45.34
CA ASN A 514 24.54 2.20 44.31
C ASN A 514 25.94 2.13 43.67
N VAL A 515 26.61 0.99 43.75
CA VAL A 515 27.88 0.74 43.08
C VAL A 515 27.60 0.31 41.66
N THR A 516 28.22 0.98 40.69
CA THR A 516 28.20 0.58 39.29
C THR A 516 29.20 -0.55 39.09
N VAL A 517 28.71 -1.76 38.80
CA VAL A 517 29.51 -2.95 38.50
C VAL A 517 29.53 -3.13 36.99
N GLY A 518 30.73 -3.25 36.41
CA GLY A 518 30.93 -3.59 35.00
C GLY A 518 31.35 -5.06 34.84
N LEU A 519 30.85 -5.73 33.80
CA LEU A 519 31.21 -7.09 33.39
C LEU A 519 31.47 -7.09 31.88
N GLY A 520 32.72 -6.80 31.48
CA GLY A 520 33.02 -6.44 30.09
C GLY A 520 32.27 -5.17 29.68
N ASP A 521 31.48 -5.24 28.60
CA ASP A 521 30.64 -4.12 28.13
C ASP A 521 29.29 -4.00 28.86
N LEU A 522 28.96 -4.98 29.72
CA LEU A 522 27.71 -4.97 30.49
C LEU A 522 27.89 -4.17 31.78
N VAL A 523 26.83 -3.48 32.22
CA VAL A 523 26.85 -2.70 33.45
C VAL A 523 25.58 -2.95 34.26
N ALA A 524 25.71 -3.06 35.58
CA ALA A 524 24.61 -3.15 36.52
C ALA A 524 24.91 -2.34 37.79
N THR A 525 23.88 -1.80 38.43
CA THR A 525 24.04 -1.08 39.70
C THR A 525 23.58 -1.96 40.86
N THR A 526 24.33 -1.97 41.95
CA THR A 526 23.98 -2.76 43.14
C THR A 526 22.73 -2.22 43.84
N SER A 527 21.84 -3.13 44.27
CA SER A 527 20.67 -2.82 45.10
C SER A 527 21.05 -2.37 46.52
N SER A 528 20.06 -2.02 47.35
CA SER A 528 20.27 -1.75 48.79
C SER A 528 20.97 -2.88 49.55
N ASP A 529 20.78 -4.12 49.09
CA ASP A 529 21.41 -5.32 49.65
C ASP A 529 22.80 -5.59 49.05
N GLY A 530 23.34 -4.64 48.28
CA GLY A 530 24.66 -4.72 47.67
C GLY A 530 24.77 -5.72 46.53
N VAL A 531 23.66 -6.03 45.84
CA VAL A 531 23.65 -7.09 44.82
C VAL A 531 23.42 -6.51 43.42
N ALA A 532 24.31 -6.86 42.49
CA ALA A 532 24.12 -6.72 41.06
C ALA A 532 23.95 -8.11 40.41
N ILE A 533 23.10 -8.24 39.40
CA ILE A 533 22.83 -9.53 38.74
C ILE A 533 23.04 -9.39 37.25
N PHE A 534 23.96 -10.17 36.70
CA PHE A 534 24.15 -10.35 35.27
C PHE A 534 23.56 -11.71 34.88
N ARG A 535 22.64 -11.72 33.91
CA ARG A 535 22.01 -12.95 33.41
C ARG A 535 22.52 -13.23 32.01
N ARG A 536 22.49 -14.51 31.60
CA ARG A 536 22.82 -14.96 30.23
C ARG A 536 24.27 -14.70 29.83
N VAL A 537 25.17 -14.76 30.82
CA VAL A 537 26.61 -14.57 30.63
C VAL A 537 27.30 -15.93 30.62
N ASN A 538 28.30 -16.10 29.77
CA ASN A 538 29.09 -17.32 29.69
C ASN A 538 30.46 -17.00 29.10
N GLY A 539 31.52 -17.41 29.79
CA GLY A 539 32.90 -17.16 29.39
C GLY A 539 33.66 -16.27 30.38
N THR A 540 34.76 -15.70 29.91
CA THR A 540 35.68 -14.93 30.74
C THR A 540 35.44 -13.43 30.56
N TYR A 541 35.25 -12.72 31.66
CA TYR A 541 34.94 -11.29 31.69
C TYR A 541 35.90 -10.53 32.60
N THR A 542 36.08 -9.24 32.33
CA THR A 542 36.70 -8.31 33.27
C THR A 542 35.60 -7.67 34.11
N LEU A 543 35.68 -7.88 35.42
CA LEU A 543 34.79 -7.32 36.42
C LEU A 543 35.39 -6.04 37.00
N THR A 544 34.60 -4.98 37.05
CA THR A 544 35.00 -3.68 37.59
C THR A 544 33.92 -3.15 38.52
N ALA A 545 34.28 -2.25 39.44
CA ALA A 545 33.30 -1.57 40.28
C ALA A 545 33.72 -0.11 40.51
N ALA A 546 32.75 0.79 40.39
CA ALA A 546 32.92 2.22 40.61
C ALA A 546 31.76 2.82 41.41
N LEU A 547 32.04 3.84 42.21
CA LEU A 547 31.05 4.62 42.95
C LEU A 547 31.20 6.10 42.60
N GLY A 548 30.15 6.70 42.05
CA GLY A 548 30.22 8.09 41.56
C GLY A 548 31.28 8.33 40.49
N GLY A 549 31.60 7.30 39.68
CA GLY A 549 32.66 7.33 38.67
C GLY A 549 34.07 7.05 39.18
N VAL A 550 34.26 6.85 40.49
CA VAL A 550 35.57 6.51 41.08
C VAL A 550 35.72 4.99 41.20
N PRO A 551 36.80 4.38 40.68
CA PRO A 551 37.07 2.95 40.85
C PRO A 551 37.27 2.57 42.33
N VAL A 552 36.49 1.60 42.80
CA VAL A 552 36.52 1.11 44.20
C VAL A 552 37.13 -0.29 44.34
N MET A 553 37.60 -0.87 43.25
CA MET A 553 38.39 -2.10 43.21
C MET A 553 39.34 -2.06 42.02
N ASP A 554 40.34 -2.91 42.02
CA ASP A 554 41.13 -3.15 40.81
C ASP A 554 40.38 -4.15 39.92
N PRO A 555 40.46 -4.05 38.58
CA PRO A 555 39.75 -4.96 37.68
C PRO A 555 40.11 -6.42 37.97
N GLN A 556 39.09 -7.29 38.03
CA GLN A 556 39.26 -8.72 38.32
C GLN A 556 38.70 -9.56 37.18
N THR A 557 39.43 -10.59 36.75
CA THR A 557 38.91 -11.56 35.79
C THR A 557 37.95 -12.52 36.49
N VAL A 558 36.76 -12.72 35.91
CA VAL A 558 35.79 -13.73 36.35
C VAL A 558 35.47 -14.67 35.19
N VAL A 559 35.43 -15.97 35.46
CA VAL A 559 35.00 -17.00 34.51
C VAL A 559 33.61 -17.45 34.94
N VAL A 560 32.65 -17.35 34.03
CA VAL A 560 31.26 -17.72 34.27
C VAL A 560 30.92 -18.95 33.43
N GLU A 561 30.95 -20.11 34.08
CA GLU A 561 30.65 -21.43 33.47
C GLU A 561 29.52 -22.16 34.23
N SER A 562 28.94 -21.54 35.26
CA SER A 562 27.77 -21.98 36.02
C SER A 562 27.11 -20.80 36.74
N ASP A 563 25.86 -20.98 37.20
CA ASP A 563 25.23 -20.01 38.09
C ASP A 563 26.10 -19.83 39.33
N SER A 564 26.57 -18.61 39.55
CA SER A 564 27.63 -18.33 40.52
C SER A 564 27.39 -17.00 41.24
N GLU A 565 27.90 -16.91 42.47
CA GLU A 565 27.97 -15.67 43.23
C GLU A 565 29.44 -15.28 43.43
N VAL A 566 29.79 -14.05 43.08
CA VAL A 566 31.10 -13.45 43.36
C VAL A 566 30.93 -12.37 44.41
N VAL A 567 31.68 -12.47 45.50
CA VAL A 567 31.69 -11.48 46.56
C VAL A 567 32.86 -10.53 46.34
N LEU A 568 32.56 -9.24 46.17
CA LEU A 568 33.55 -8.18 46.02
C LEU A 568 33.72 -7.44 47.34
N ARG A 569 34.96 -7.25 47.76
CA ARG A 569 35.32 -6.36 48.86
C ARG A 569 35.81 -5.06 48.25
N LEU A 570 34.99 -4.03 48.36
CA LEU A 570 35.23 -2.74 47.74
C LEU A 570 35.94 -1.81 48.71
N ARG A 571 36.85 -0.99 48.18
CA ARG A 571 37.42 0.18 48.84
C ARG A 571 36.34 1.24 48.98
N ILE A 572 35.37 0.98 49.85
CA ILE A 572 34.28 1.88 50.20
C ILE A 572 34.27 1.95 51.72
N TYR A 573 34.40 3.16 52.24
CA TYR A 573 34.71 3.41 53.63
C TYR A 573 33.57 4.14 54.33
N LYS A 574 33.66 4.16 55.66
CA LYS A 574 32.89 5.06 56.51
C LYS A 574 33.82 6.18 56.94
N VAL A 575 33.38 7.42 56.79
CA VAL A 575 34.13 8.58 57.27
C VAL A 575 33.44 9.09 58.54
N LEU A 576 34.20 9.19 59.62
CA LEU A 576 33.73 9.83 60.85
C LEU A 576 34.04 11.32 60.76
N ILE A 577 33.01 12.14 60.88
CA ILE A 577 33.13 13.59 60.93
C ILE A 577 32.88 14.06 62.35
N GLU A 578 33.82 14.81 62.94
CA GLU A 578 33.64 15.52 64.21
C GLU A 578 33.46 17.02 63.97
N ALA A 579 32.20 17.45 63.95
CA ALA A 579 31.84 18.84 63.78
C ALA A 579 31.94 19.60 65.10
N LYS A 580 32.71 20.70 65.11
CA LYS A 580 32.81 21.62 66.25
C LYS A 580 32.54 23.05 65.78
N THR A 581 31.99 23.87 66.66
CA THR A 581 31.89 25.33 66.45
C THR A 581 33.27 25.99 66.61
N HIS A 582 33.41 27.26 66.21
CA HIS A 582 34.65 28.04 66.41
C HIS A 582 35.12 28.14 67.88
N LYS A 583 34.23 27.86 68.85
CA LYS A 583 34.56 27.82 70.27
C LYS A 583 34.98 26.42 70.76
N GLY A 584 35.13 25.45 69.84
CA GLY A 584 35.44 24.06 70.17
C GLY A 584 34.27 23.25 70.72
N VAL A 585 33.05 23.81 70.77
CA VAL A 585 31.84 23.11 71.26
C VAL A 585 31.33 22.16 70.17
N PRO A 586 30.96 20.90 70.48
CA PRO A 586 30.37 19.98 69.51
C PRO A 586 29.14 20.57 68.81
N ALA A 587 29.06 20.46 67.48
CA ALA A 587 27.94 20.96 66.70
C ALA A 587 26.89 19.86 66.47
N GLU A 588 25.80 19.89 67.22
CA GLU A 588 24.70 18.90 67.14
C GLU A 588 23.75 19.16 65.97
N ASN A 589 23.15 18.09 65.42
CA ASN A 589 22.09 18.11 64.41
C ASN A 589 22.42 18.82 63.08
N VAL A 590 23.71 18.94 62.77
CA VAL A 590 24.21 19.44 61.48
C VAL A 590 24.01 18.38 60.42
N LEU A 591 23.40 18.75 59.29
CA LEU A 591 23.21 17.85 58.15
C LEU A 591 24.48 17.86 57.28
N LEU A 592 25.17 16.73 57.22
CA LEU A 592 26.34 16.53 56.37
C LEU A 592 25.96 15.82 55.09
N LYS A 593 26.49 16.28 53.95
CA LYS A 593 26.33 15.66 52.64
C LYS A 593 27.70 15.48 51.98
N ALA A 594 28.01 14.27 51.55
CA ALA A 594 29.26 13.94 50.85
C ALA A 594 29.05 13.86 49.35
N TYR A 595 29.97 14.43 48.58
CA TYR A 595 29.91 14.50 47.12
C TYR A 595 31.23 14.06 46.48
N VAL A 596 31.13 13.39 45.33
CA VAL A 596 32.26 13.18 44.43
C VAL A 596 31.86 13.60 43.03
N SER A 597 32.68 14.44 42.38
CA SER A 597 32.40 14.98 41.04
C SER A 597 30.99 15.58 40.90
N GLY A 598 30.44 16.17 41.97
CA GLY A 598 29.09 16.73 42.01
C GLY A 598 27.94 15.75 42.31
N PHE A 599 28.20 14.43 42.34
CA PHE A 599 27.21 13.42 42.71
C PHE A 599 27.15 13.23 44.23
N LEU A 600 25.95 13.27 44.81
CA LEU A 600 25.72 13.00 46.22
C LEU A 600 25.96 11.50 46.51
N LEU A 601 26.87 11.22 47.44
CA LEU A 601 27.24 9.86 47.86
C LEU A 601 26.52 9.45 49.15
N SER A 602 26.51 10.35 50.14
CA SER A 602 26.10 10.01 51.50
C SER A 602 25.53 11.21 52.23
N THR A 603 24.71 10.94 53.25
CA THR A 603 24.14 11.96 54.11
C THR A 603 24.08 11.44 55.53
N ALA A 604 24.48 12.27 56.50
CA ALA A 604 24.46 11.94 57.92
C ALA A 604 24.16 13.19 58.76
N ARG A 605 23.68 12.99 59.99
CA ARG A 605 23.51 14.07 60.98
C ARG A 605 24.44 13.88 62.15
N THR A 606 24.99 14.98 62.66
CA THR A 606 25.81 14.95 63.87
C THR A 606 24.93 14.72 65.10
N ASN A 607 25.41 13.90 66.02
CA ASN A 607 24.79 13.67 67.32
C ASN A 607 25.17 14.77 68.34
N SER A 608 24.74 14.65 69.59
CA SER A 608 25.07 15.57 70.69
C SER A 608 26.57 15.68 71.03
N SER A 609 27.39 14.72 70.59
CA SER A 609 28.85 14.80 70.68
C SER A 609 29.50 15.43 69.43
N GLY A 610 28.70 15.98 68.51
CA GLY A 610 29.16 16.61 67.27
C GLY A 610 29.61 15.60 66.21
N LYS A 611 29.36 14.30 66.40
CA LYS A 611 29.89 13.24 65.53
C LYS A 611 28.84 12.69 64.57
N ALA A 612 29.23 12.46 63.33
CA ALA A 612 28.42 11.82 62.31
C ALA A 612 29.25 10.82 61.51
N ILE A 613 28.67 9.68 61.15
CA ILE A 613 29.32 8.70 60.26
C ILE A 613 28.67 8.80 58.89
N LEU A 614 29.46 9.16 57.87
CA LEU A 614 29.06 9.13 56.48
C LEU A 614 29.45 7.77 55.88
N PRO A 615 28.50 6.85 55.63
CA PRO A 615 28.77 5.59 54.94
C PRO A 615 28.94 5.79 53.43
N GLY A 616 29.54 4.82 52.74
CA GLY A 616 29.50 4.79 51.27
C GLY A 616 30.46 5.77 50.59
N ILE A 617 31.66 5.94 51.14
CA ILE A 617 32.64 6.91 50.62
C ILE A 617 33.77 6.19 49.86
N PRO A 618 34.02 6.50 48.57
CA PRO A 618 35.13 5.89 47.80
C PRO A 618 36.49 6.51 48.21
N PRO A 619 37.63 5.89 47.82
CA PRO A 619 38.95 6.48 48.02
C PRO A 619 39.14 7.75 47.17
N GLY A 620 40.04 8.62 47.60
CA GLY A 620 40.38 9.86 46.93
C GLY A 620 39.67 11.09 47.49
N ASN A 621 39.62 12.16 46.71
CA ASN A 621 39.12 13.45 47.17
C ASN A 621 37.59 13.51 47.12
N VAL A 622 36.98 13.70 48.29
CA VAL A 622 35.53 13.79 48.49
C VAL A 622 35.19 15.15 49.09
N THR A 623 34.16 15.81 48.56
CA THR A 623 33.68 17.08 49.10
C THR A 623 32.59 16.83 50.13
N VAL A 624 32.82 17.21 51.38
CA VAL A 624 31.80 17.19 52.43
C VAL A 624 31.26 18.60 52.60
N LYS A 625 29.95 18.74 52.60
CA LYS A 625 29.24 20.00 52.86
C LYS A 625 28.39 19.86 54.10
N ALA A 626 28.44 20.86 54.97
CA ALA A 626 27.57 20.96 56.14
C ALA A 626 26.42 21.93 55.86
N PHE A 627 25.25 21.59 56.38
CA PHE A 627 24.05 22.41 56.27
C PHE A 627 23.34 22.52 57.62
N THR A 628 22.49 23.55 57.75
CA THR A 628 21.51 23.62 58.83
C THR A 628 20.66 22.35 58.91
N SER A 629 20.04 22.11 60.06
CA SER A 629 19.27 20.89 60.30
C SER A 629 18.10 20.72 59.29
N ASP A 630 17.54 21.79 58.75
CA ASP A 630 16.52 21.77 57.69
C ASP A 630 17.09 21.62 56.27
N GLY A 631 18.42 21.61 56.12
CA GLY A 631 19.14 21.46 54.87
C GLY A 631 19.13 22.69 53.95
N ARG A 632 18.68 23.85 54.43
CA ARG A 632 18.49 25.06 53.61
C ARG A 632 19.72 25.96 53.50
N ILE A 633 20.52 26.07 54.55
CA ILE A 633 21.69 26.97 54.59
C ILE A 633 22.97 26.13 54.63
N GLU A 634 23.89 26.37 53.69
CA GLU A 634 25.23 25.75 53.68
C GLU A 634 26.11 26.45 54.73
N LEU A 635 26.63 25.67 55.69
CA LEU A 635 27.47 26.14 56.80
C LEU A 635 28.97 26.05 56.47
N GLY A 636 29.34 25.25 55.47
CA GLY A 636 30.72 25.11 55.01
C GLY A 636 30.92 23.93 54.08
N SER A 637 32.06 23.92 53.40
CA SER A 637 32.46 22.87 52.46
C SER A 637 33.95 22.56 52.62
N TRP A 638 34.28 21.27 52.69
CA TRP A 638 35.65 20.77 52.86
C TRP A 638 35.92 19.67 51.85
N THR A 639 37.15 19.63 51.33
CA THR A 639 37.64 18.48 50.57
C THR A 639 38.45 17.60 51.51
N ILE A 640 38.08 16.34 51.60
CA ILE A 640 38.76 15.33 52.40
C ILE A 640 39.39 14.30 51.46
N THR A 641 40.58 13.81 51.78
CA THR A 641 41.21 12.73 51.03
C THR A 641 41.03 11.44 51.80
N VAL A 642 40.28 10.50 51.23
CA VAL A 642 40.00 9.19 51.85
C VAL A 642 41.01 8.18 51.35
N ALA A 643 41.74 7.55 52.26
CA ALA A 643 42.82 6.60 51.92
C ALA A 643 42.71 5.24 52.63
N GLY A 644 41.87 5.08 53.66
CA GLY A 644 41.72 3.83 54.42
C GLY A 644 40.50 3.75 55.36
N ASP A 645 40.46 2.69 56.19
CA ASP A 645 39.23 2.21 56.87
C ASP A 645 38.55 3.17 57.86
N VAL A 646 39.29 4.08 58.50
CA VAL A 646 38.70 5.13 59.36
C VAL A 646 39.53 6.40 59.25
N ASP A 647 39.10 7.29 58.35
CA ASP A 647 39.58 8.67 58.35
C ASP A 647 38.65 9.51 59.22
N VAL A 648 39.21 10.08 60.30
CA VAL A 648 38.51 11.05 61.15
C VAL A 648 38.84 12.43 60.63
N VAL A 649 37.79 13.19 60.32
CA VAL A 649 37.93 14.58 59.88
C VAL A 649 37.23 15.47 60.89
N ASP A 650 37.94 16.47 61.38
CA ASP A 650 37.45 17.45 62.34
C ASP A 650 37.20 18.80 61.65
N PRO A 651 36.11 18.97 60.87
CA PRO A 651 35.80 20.26 60.28
C PRO A 651 35.35 21.25 61.35
N GLU A 652 35.99 22.41 61.36
CA GLU A 652 35.50 23.56 62.11
C GLU A 652 34.29 24.16 61.38
N ILE A 653 33.10 24.01 61.96
CA ILE A 653 31.84 24.49 61.38
C ILE A 653 31.56 25.90 61.89
N VAL A 654 31.51 26.83 60.95
CA VAL A 654 31.10 28.20 61.21
C VAL A 654 29.58 28.22 61.25
N LEU A 655 29.01 28.19 62.45
CA LEU A 655 27.60 28.50 62.63
C LEU A 655 27.41 30.02 62.43
N PRO A 656 26.58 30.48 61.48
CA PRO A 656 26.24 31.88 61.39
C PRO A 656 25.52 32.29 62.66
N SER A 657 26.04 33.31 63.36
CA SER A 657 25.31 33.96 64.45
C SER A 657 24.12 34.70 63.83
N LEU A 658 22.93 34.15 63.95
CA LEU A 658 21.71 34.94 63.83
C LEU A 658 21.55 35.68 65.15
N ASP A 659 21.70 37.00 65.07
CA ASP A 659 21.42 38.01 66.08
C ASP A 659 20.89 37.47 67.42
N GLY A 660 21.81 37.19 68.35
CA GLY A 660 21.56 37.35 69.78
C GLY A 660 20.74 36.31 70.55
N GLU A 661 20.31 35.18 69.98
CA GLU A 661 19.69 34.11 70.77
C GLU A 661 20.26 32.72 70.46
N GLU A 662 20.73 32.03 71.50
CA GLU A 662 21.08 30.60 71.47
C GLU A 662 19.81 29.78 71.18
N LEU A 663 19.81 29.02 70.09
CA LEU A 663 18.90 27.88 69.93
C LEU A 663 19.51 26.66 70.65
N PRO A 664 18.67 25.81 71.29
CA PRO A 664 19.12 24.66 72.06
C PRO A 664 19.79 23.56 71.22
#